data_AF-A0A2S2E3B9-F1
#
_entry.id   AF-A0A2S2E3B9-F1
#
_cell.length_a   1.000
_cell.length_b   1.000
_cell.length_c   1.000
_cell.angle_alpha   90.00
_cell.angle_beta   90.00
_cell.angle_gamma   90.00
#
_symmetry.space_group_name_H-M   'P 1'
#
loop_
_entity.id
_entity.type
_entity.pdbx_description
1 polymer ?
#
loop_
_entity_poly.entity_id
_entity_poly.type
_entity_poly.pdbx_seq_one_letter_code
_entity_poly.pdbx_strand_id
1 'polypeptide(L)'
;MLVFGSTQETLPITVELDPTSGLPLLEERHAILQYILAYLAVPYSIADYGCGKKVSLLIEQLLQLNIPAYALGRALIMEPDLSPEALKTHHWQRRKSALSVDNPLADKLDLQDPRLQSLLQEHCPQVEFKGEAVQVGDYSLTPQSRQSFEHCRSHVMAVISFWDRQQRRVTHQALDPSLKKDDVFPLEDSRELLHCPDALLFDAPLLGRFRLSFDFLTPGQVRRVESWLEDDETLSELSDERHNELVRHLTGAEKDSLGDPVTWSYANNARLPGDDSEEDHKYWQIQCQRTGDGEPLRGLRQKLFHEREARGNRASEYCAQLRDSLTKLSLKRVIEQDALWSVRHLQPLADVATQLVYFASLTRLAKLLSQGKPLYQCLTDNDQLQALRGLGVRVRRRIDRLAEASRAEDERIDARALNQGFTRASLETIRQMNQAGLTVFVDKVGNLHGLLLSDKDRDGLTRGQLSIRDLTQDAIAHGSHIDTVNDAGKFDGRLGVLSGLDTLHTLHDLKRYFSVDKAFVGQRRALVTAYIGEEMTFTGNQVSMPGSAAIAGRATPEQVHGMTNAQGHVFKEKLVGMLTDLKQEQQQDSIQLFNDLNACDDSDLLKACSEPQDFYTPNTYERHIEQGPILDRAGVPTALVATIMGIHQEDFLIEGEKAEMAALLLDHQFRRITEHEKASDARITVGIIEGQGEDKCSENIYPALRWTLDGEMNHAGATPTLDRKDPGIAAGRLARYFLNWFNESDLSAEAKQKLRPAIANIRLTPGTNRNVIPGSVSFTTALVSDHEHPRKWVTRAAREDLTQTLEGYVIGTLGRRVETGGEGIRLCRVEPVSYCNSYHRVRLTLDLRCASESENRHCLDEVTAAVQQIEQETGVTIERHVQQQLPPFGLARSGQVLLMERSYGGSHNPQETEMLADILRGSVLQLDATCHFLAQQRGDSISLFDYVDEIMPEQWQSHLSRYTSGALHDTCNIAARAQHSDTI
;
A
#
# COMPACT_ATOMS: atom_id res chain seq x y z
N MET A 1 -11.98 -3.25 5.59
CA MET A 1 -11.51 -2.53 6.81
C MET A 1 -12.08 -2.92 8.18
N LEU A 2 -13.34 -3.33 8.42
CA LEU A 2 -13.88 -3.49 9.81
C LEU A 2 -14.18 -4.92 10.30
N VAL A 3 -13.83 -5.98 9.56
CA VAL A 3 -14.10 -7.36 9.98
C VAL A 3 -12.75 -7.88 10.33
N PHE A 4 -12.66 -8.08 11.61
CA PHE A 4 -12.12 -9.32 12.09
C PHE A 4 -13.34 -10.14 12.50
N GLY A 5 -13.46 -11.34 11.97
CA GLY A 5 -14.42 -12.36 12.40
C GLY A 5 -13.60 -13.54 12.90
N SER A 6 -14.24 -14.45 13.62
CA SER A 6 -13.65 -15.73 14.02
C SER A 6 -13.41 -16.70 12.86
N THR A 7 -13.64 -16.27 11.61
CA THR A 7 -13.42 -17.04 10.40
C THR A 7 -11.98 -16.91 9.94
N GLN A 8 -11.36 -18.06 9.65
CA GLN A 8 -9.99 -18.17 9.16
C GLN A 8 -9.70 -17.14 8.08
N GLU A 9 -8.50 -16.56 8.22
CA GLU A 9 -7.61 -16.08 7.17
C GLU A 9 -8.29 -15.97 5.81
N THR A 10 -8.35 -14.74 5.30
CA THR A 10 -8.52 -14.54 3.87
C THR A 10 -7.53 -15.49 3.17
N LEU A 11 -7.90 -16.06 2.05
CA LEU A 11 -6.96 -16.83 1.24
C LEU A 11 -6.82 -16.02 -0.04
N PRO A 12 -5.66 -16.02 -0.71
CA PRO A 12 -5.64 -15.61 -2.10
C PRO A 12 -6.49 -16.64 -2.85
N ILE A 13 -7.78 -16.34 -2.99
CA ILE A 13 -8.73 -17.24 -3.64
C ILE A 13 -8.56 -17.02 -5.14
N THR A 14 -7.98 -18.01 -5.81
CA THR A 14 -8.12 -18.11 -7.26
C THR A 14 -9.50 -18.67 -7.53
N VAL A 15 -10.41 -17.85 -8.05
CA VAL A 15 -11.75 -18.31 -8.44
C VAL A 15 -11.64 -19.10 -9.74
N GLU A 16 -11.97 -20.39 -9.71
CA GLU A 16 -12.04 -21.19 -10.92
C GLU A 16 -13.17 -20.72 -11.85
N LEU A 17 -12.86 -20.63 -13.15
CA LEU A 17 -13.80 -20.22 -14.20
C LEU A 17 -14.05 -21.37 -15.19
N ASP A 18 -15.28 -21.46 -15.72
CA ASP A 18 -15.60 -22.33 -16.85
C ASP A 18 -14.83 -21.87 -18.10
N PRO A 19 -14.04 -22.74 -18.76
CA PRO A 19 -13.16 -22.35 -19.86
C PRO A 19 -13.93 -21.91 -21.12
N THR A 20 -15.20 -22.29 -21.26
CA THR A 20 -16.01 -22.01 -22.46
C THR A 20 -16.80 -20.71 -22.31
N SER A 21 -17.46 -20.50 -21.17
CA SER A 21 -18.26 -19.30 -20.92
C SER A 21 -17.51 -18.19 -20.17
N GLY A 22 -16.44 -18.54 -19.46
CA GLY A 22 -15.73 -17.65 -18.53
C GLY A 22 -16.47 -17.37 -17.23
N LEU A 23 -17.62 -18.02 -16.97
CA LEU A 23 -18.37 -17.85 -15.73
C LEU A 23 -17.66 -18.50 -14.54
N PRO A 24 -17.74 -17.93 -13.32
CA PRO A 24 -17.29 -18.63 -12.11
C PRO A 24 -18.09 -19.91 -11.88
N LEU A 25 -17.45 -20.91 -11.30
CA LEU A 25 -18.13 -22.16 -10.95
C LEU A 25 -18.98 -21.98 -9.68
N LEU A 26 -20.16 -22.60 -9.63
CA LEU A 26 -21.07 -22.48 -8.47
C LEU A 26 -20.45 -23.00 -7.15
N GLU A 27 -19.47 -23.89 -7.23
CA GLU A 27 -18.73 -24.43 -6.08
C GLU A 27 -17.87 -23.37 -5.40
N GLU A 28 -17.41 -22.35 -6.15
CA GLU A 28 -16.59 -21.23 -5.66
C GLU A 28 -17.38 -20.15 -4.91
N ARG A 29 -18.71 -20.27 -4.82
CA ARG A 29 -19.58 -19.22 -4.25
C ARG A 29 -19.21 -18.85 -2.80
N HIS A 30 -18.84 -19.84 -1.99
CA HIS A 30 -18.49 -19.60 -0.58
C HIS A 30 -17.15 -18.87 -0.47
N ALA A 31 -16.20 -19.18 -1.35
CA ALA A 31 -14.90 -18.52 -1.37
C ALA A 31 -15.07 -17.05 -1.78
N ILE A 32 -15.83 -16.76 -2.84
CA ILE A 32 -16.17 -15.40 -3.26
C ILE A 32 -16.87 -14.63 -2.13
N LEU A 33 -17.85 -15.26 -1.46
CA LEU A 33 -18.56 -14.65 -0.35
C LEU A 33 -17.62 -14.32 0.82
N GLN A 34 -16.77 -15.26 1.23
CA GLN A 34 -15.82 -15.05 2.33
C GLN A 34 -14.86 -13.89 2.03
N TYR A 35 -14.35 -13.81 0.80
CA TYR A 35 -13.52 -12.69 0.37
C TYR A 35 -14.26 -11.35 0.51
N ILE A 36 -15.50 -11.30 0.03
CA ILE A 36 -16.30 -10.06 0.03
C ILE A 36 -16.73 -9.66 1.45
N LEU A 37 -17.09 -10.62 2.32
CA LEU A 37 -17.44 -10.34 3.71
C LEU A 37 -16.27 -9.79 4.51
N ALA A 38 -15.05 -10.28 4.25
CA ALA A 38 -13.84 -9.72 4.85
C ALA A 38 -13.67 -8.22 4.49
N TYR A 39 -14.07 -7.84 3.27
CA TYR A 39 -14.03 -6.46 2.80
C TYR A 39 -15.19 -5.59 3.35
N LEU A 40 -16.41 -6.14 3.39
CA LEU A 40 -17.67 -5.41 3.63
C LEU A 40 -18.24 -5.46 5.05
N ALA A 41 -17.54 -6.14 5.92
CA ALA A 41 -17.42 -5.90 7.33
C ALA A 41 -17.79 -4.58 8.04
N VAL A 42 -17.89 -3.49 7.30
CA VAL A 42 -18.17 -2.17 7.85
C VAL A 42 -19.63 -2.18 8.27
N PRO A 43 -19.93 -1.96 9.56
CA PRO A 43 -21.29 -1.97 10.03
C PRO A 43 -21.94 -0.69 9.54
N TYR A 44 -22.76 -0.72 8.50
CA TYR A 44 -23.80 0.29 8.34
C TYR A 44 -25.06 -0.22 7.66
N SER A 45 -26.15 -0.06 8.40
CA SER A 45 -27.54 -0.14 7.98
C SER A 45 -27.91 1.03 7.06
N ILE A 46 -27.19 1.19 5.95
CA ILE A 46 -27.53 2.15 4.87
C ILE A 46 -28.56 1.54 3.93
N ALA A 47 -29.62 1.03 4.53
CA ALA A 47 -30.75 0.48 3.81
C ALA A 47 -31.42 1.60 2.99
N ASP A 48 -31.71 2.74 3.62
CA ASP A 48 -32.57 3.75 2.99
C ASP A 48 -31.91 4.58 1.87
N TYR A 49 -30.59 4.79 1.89
CA TYR A 49 -29.94 5.81 1.02
C TYR A 49 -28.63 5.40 0.32
N GLY A 50 -28.19 4.15 0.44
CA GLY A 50 -26.84 3.75 -0.01
C GLY A 50 -26.71 2.33 -0.55
N CYS A 51 -27.82 1.62 -0.79
CA CYS A 51 -27.78 0.30 -1.41
C CYS A 51 -27.12 0.33 -2.80
N GLY A 52 -27.43 1.33 -3.65
CA GLY A 52 -26.78 1.52 -4.95
C GLY A 52 -25.26 1.73 -4.84
N LYS A 53 -24.83 2.61 -3.93
CA LYS A 53 -23.40 2.88 -3.64
C LYS A 53 -22.66 1.62 -3.20
N LYS A 54 -23.26 0.82 -2.31
CA LYS A 54 -22.70 -0.46 -1.86
C LYS A 54 -22.56 -1.47 -2.99
N VAL A 55 -23.56 -1.56 -3.87
CA VAL A 55 -23.51 -2.44 -5.05
C VAL A 55 -22.38 -2.04 -5.99
N SER A 56 -22.12 -0.74 -6.18
CA SER A 56 -20.95 -0.28 -6.94
C SER A 56 -19.62 -0.76 -6.33
N LEU A 57 -19.46 -0.65 -5.01
CA LEU A 57 -18.27 -1.16 -4.31
C LEU A 57 -18.13 -2.69 -4.43
N LEU A 58 -19.23 -3.43 -4.26
CA LEU A 58 -19.29 -4.89 -4.42
C LEU A 58 -18.85 -5.33 -5.81
N ILE A 59 -19.37 -4.70 -6.86
CA ILE A 59 -19.05 -5.02 -8.24
C ILE A 59 -17.56 -4.76 -8.53
N GLU A 60 -17.01 -3.65 -8.03
CA GLU A 60 -15.60 -3.32 -8.18
C GLU A 60 -14.70 -4.39 -7.53
N GLN A 61 -15.05 -4.86 -6.32
CA GLN A 61 -14.33 -5.95 -5.66
C GLN A 61 -14.43 -7.29 -6.40
N LEU A 62 -15.60 -7.62 -6.95
CA LEU A 62 -15.78 -8.82 -7.77
C LEU A 62 -14.90 -8.79 -9.03
N LEU A 63 -14.69 -7.62 -9.64
CA LEU A 63 -13.77 -7.48 -10.77
C LEU A 63 -12.31 -7.69 -10.36
N GLN A 64 -11.92 -7.28 -9.15
CA GLN A 64 -10.57 -7.53 -8.62
C GLN A 64 -10.27 -9.02 -8.42
N LEU A 65 -11.31 -9.84 -8.17
CA LEU A 65 -11.24 -11.32 -8.16
C LEU A 65 -11.17 -11.96 -9.56
N ASN A 66 -10.99 -11.17 -10.62
CA ASN A 66 -11.01 -11.60 -12.02
C ASN A 66 -12.34 -12.21 -12.49
N ILE A 67 -13.45 -11.95 -11.78
CA ILE A 67 -14.78 -12.32 -12.27
C ILE A 67 -15.13 -11.39 -13.43
N PRO A 68 -15.50 -11.91 -14.62
CA PRO A 68 -15.73 -11.06 -15.77
C PRO A 68 -16.98 -10.20 -15.61
N ALA A 69 -16.92 -8.96 -16.10
CA ALA A 69 -18.02 -8.00 -15.95
C ALA A 69 -19.35 -8.48 -16.57
N TYR A 70 -19.33 -9.33 -17.60
CA TYR A 70 -20.57 -9.90 -18.18
C TYR A 70 -21.22 -11.00 -17.31
N ALA A 71 -20.50 -11.54 -16.33
CA ALA A 71 -21.07 -12.44 -15.32
C ALA A 71 -21.75 -11.67 -14.19
N LEU A 72 -21.50 -10.35 -14.11
CA LEU A 72 -22.00 -9.46 -13.07
C LEU A 72 -23.18 -8.64 -13.58
N GLY A 73 -24.07 -8.31 -12.67
CA GLY A 73 -25.22 -7.46 -12.95
C GLY A 73 -25.76 -6.84 -11.68
N ARG A 74 -26.87 -6.13 -11.84
CA ARG A 74 -27.63 -5.53 -10.75
C ARG A 74 -29.03 -6.09 -10.77
N ALA A 75 -29.58 -6.32 -9.58
CA ALA A 75 -31.00 -6.57 -9.43
C ALA A 75 -31.66 -5.46 -8.61
N LEU A 76 -32.91 -5.18 -8.95
CA LEU A 76 -33.80 -4.28 -8.22
C LEU A 76 -35.01 -5.07 -7.78
N ILE A 77 -35.32 -5.02 -6.49
CA ILE A 77 -36.58 -5.49 -5.94
C ILE A 77 -37.44 -4.30 -5.56
N MET A 78 -38.74 -4.39 -5.85
CA MET A 78 -39.64 -3.26 -5.72
C MET A 78 -40.99 -3.65 -5.11
N GLU A 79 -41.54 -2.77 -4.28
CA GLU A 79 -42.89 -2.92 -3.74
C GLU A 79 -43.95 -3.00 -4.86
N PRO A 80 -45.03 -3.78 -4.67
CA PRO A 80 -46.05 -4.00 -5.70
C PRO A 80 -46.98 -2.80 -5.94
N ASP A 81 -47.11 -1.86 -5.00
CA ASP A 81 -48.00 -0.70 -5.10
C ASP A 81 -47.21 0.60 -4.89
N LEU A 82 -47.08 1.37 -5.96
CA LEU A 82 -46.43 2.68 -6.04
C LEU A 82 -47.43 3.78 -6.43
N SER A 83 -48.71 3.57 -6.13
CA SER A 83 -49.74 4.59 -6.32
C SER A 83 -49.47 5.85 -5.48
N PRO A 84 -50.03 7.02 -5.84
CA PRO A 84 -49.84 8.26 -5.09
C PRO A 84 -50.23 8.17 -3.60
N GLU A 85 -51.20 7.32 -3.25
CA GLU A 85 -51.62 7.09 -1.86
C GLU A 85 -50.58 6.28 -1.09
N ALA A 86 -50.03 5.22 -1.72
CA ALA A 86 -48.94 4.45 -1.16
C ALA A 86 -47.69 5.33 -0.93
N LEU A 87 -47.34 6.19 -1.90
CA LEU A 87 -46.19 7.09 -1.83
C LEU A 87 -46.26 8.12 -0.70
N LYS A 88 -47.46 8.52 -0.24
CA LYS A 88 -47.66 9.44 0.90
C LYS A 88 -47.53 8.78 2.28
N THR A 89 -47.46 7.44 2.34
CA THR A 89 -47.44 6.71 3.62
C THR A 89 -46.01 6.46 4.09
N HIS A 90 -45.47 7.32 4.96
CA HIS A 90 -44.08 7.23 5.43
C HIS A 90 -43.85 6.27 6.62
N HIS A 91 -44.88 5.96 7.40
CA HIS A 91 -44.73 5.09 8.58
C HIS A 91 -44.65 3.61 8.23
N TRP A 92 -43.54 2.95 8.58
CA TRP A 92 -43.28 1.53 8.31
C TRP A 92 -44.33 0.57 8.89
N GLN A 93 -44.91 0.85 10.06
CA GLN A 93 -45.95 0.00 10.67
C GLN A 93 -47.23 -0.09 9.83
N ARG A 94 -47.45 0.89 8.95
CA ARG A 94 -48.59 0.92 8.02
C ARG A 94 -48.24 0.35 6.64
N ARG A 95 -46.97 0.01 6.42
CA ARG A 95 -46.43 -0.62 5.21
C ARG A 95 -46.14 -2.09 5.50
N LYS A 96 -47.14 -2.96 5.28
CA LYS A 96 -46.99 -4.42 5.52
C LYS A 96 -45.83 -5.07 4.75
N SER A 97 -45.40 -4.45 3.66
CA SER A 97 -44.36 -4.93 2.74
C SER A 97 -43.03 -4.18 2.84
N ALA A 98 -42.83 -3.36 3.88
CA ALA A 98 -41.59 -2.60 4.03
C ALA A 98 -40.40 -3.55 4.26
N LEU A 99 -39.33 -3.30 3.52
CA LEU A 99 -38.06 -3.99 3.68
C LEU A 99 -37.51 -3.76 5.10
N SER A 100 -36.91 -4.78 5.71
CA SER A 100 -36.30 -4.67 7.05
C SER A 100 -34.95 -5.36 7.12
N VAL A 101 -34.01 -4.78 7.87
CA VAL A 101 -32.65 -5.31 8.08
C VAL A 101 -32.27 -5.32 9.55
N ASP A 102 -31.43 -6.28 9.93
CA ASP A 102 -30.83 -6.33 11.26
C ASP A 102 -29.72 -5.27 11.38
N ASN A 103 -29.73 -4.51 12.46
CA ASN A 103 -28.71 -3.50 12.76
C ASN A 103 -27.58 -4.13 13.59
N PRO A 104 -26.38 -4.34 13.01
CA PRO A 104 -25.26 -4.96 13.71
C PRO A 104 -24.69 -4.13 14.86
N LEU A 105 -25.08 -2.85 15.00
CA LEU A 105 -24.59 -1.94 16.02
C LEU A 105 -25.47 -1.88 17.27
N ALA A 106 -26.72 -2.35 17.19
CA ALA A 106 -27.70 -2.19 18.27
C ALA A 106 -27.26 -2.79 19.61
N ASP A 107 -26.58 -3.94 19.58
CA ASP A 107 -26.21 -4.66 20.80
C ASP A 107 -24.78 -4.35 21.31
N LYS A 108 -24.00 -3.54 20.57
CA LYS A 108 -22.55 -3.39 20.84
C LYS A 108 -22.15 -2.07 21.48
N LEU A 109 -22.92 -1.00 21.30
CA LEU A 109 -22.56 0.34 21.77
C LEU A 109 -23.78 1.14 22.20
N ASP A 110 -23.66 1.83 23.32
CA ASP A 110 -24.63 2.83 23.76
C ASP A 110 -24.32 4.16 23.07
N LEU A 111 -25.11 4.52 22.04
CA LEU A 111 -24.99 5.80 21.33
C LEU A 111 -25.28 7.02 22.21
N GLN A 112 -25.81 6.80 23.42
CA GLN A 112 -26.06 7.82 24.43
C GLN A 112 -24.91 7.96 25.45
N ASP A 113 -23.84 7.15 25.36
CA ASP A 113 -22.67 7.32 26.23
C ASP A 113 -22.04 8.70 25.99
N PRO A 114 -22.00 9.60 26.98
CA PRO A 114 -21.49 10.96 26.80
C PRO A 114 -20.03 11.00 26.32
N ARG A 115 -19.23 9.98 26.65
CA ARG A 115 -17.83 9.88 26.22
C ARG A 115 -17.75 9.56 24.72
N LEU A 116 -18.61 8.65 24.25
CA LEU A 116 -18.70 8.33 22.83
C LEU A 116 -19.21 9.55 22.05
N GLN A 117 -20.22 10.25 22.56
CA GLN A 117 -20.74 11.45 21.90
C GLN A 117 -19.68 12.54 21.76
N SER A 118 -18.90 12.78 22.83
CA SER A 118 -17.76 13.70 22.80
C SER A 118 -16.71 13.28 21.78
N LEU A 119 -16.36 11.99 21.72
CA LEU A 119 -15.38 11.46 20.78
C LEU A 119 -15.87 11.62 19.33
N LEU A 120 -17.15 11.35 19.06
CA LEU A 120 -17.76 11.54 17.74
C LEU A 120 -17.80 13.01 17.34
N GLN A 121 -18.14 13.93 18.23
CA GLN A 121 -18.15 15.38 17.93
C GLN A 121 -16.77 15.90 17.53
N GLU A 122 -15.73 15.40 18.19
CA GLU A 122 -14.36 15.85 17.94
C GLU A 122 -13.78 15.29 16.64
N HIS A 123 -14.05 14.02 16.34
CA HIS A 123 -13.42 13.34 15.20
C HIS A 123 -14.32 13.22 13.97
N CYS A 124 -15.62 13.52 14.10
CA CYS A 124 -16.61 13.42 13.04
C CYS A 124 -17.51 14.68 13.03
N PRO A 125 -17.06 15.79 12.42
CA PRO A 125 -17.78 17.07 12.49
C PRO A 125 -19.17 17.05 11.83
N GLN A 126 -19.46 16.06 10.97
CA GLN A 126 -20.76 15.90 10.33
C GLN A 126 -21.81 15.17 11.20
N VAL A 127 -21.48 14.88 12.47
CA VAL A 127 -22.37 14.17 13.39
C VAL A 127 -23.25 15.15 14.17
N GLU A 128 -24.57 14.94 14.12
CA GLU A 128 -25.55 15.63 14.96
C GLU A 128 -26.34 14.62 15.80
N PHE A 129 -26.54 14.90 17.09
CA PHE A 129 -27.36 14.05 17.96
C PHE A 129 -28.82 14.53 17.98
N LYS A 130 -29.76 13.64 17.63
CA LYS A 130 -31.21 13.92 17.56
C LYS A 130 -31.97 12.91 18.42
N GLY A 131 -32.05 13.20 19.73
CA GLY A 131 -32.66 12.29 20.70
C GLY A 131 -31.90 10.97 20.77
N GLU A 132 -32.58 9.85 20.50
CA GLU A 132 -31.95 8.52 20.49
C GLU A 132 -31.16 8.22 19.21
N ALA A 133 -31.31 9.02 18.15
CA ALA A 133 -30.64 8.83 16.87
C ALA A 133 -29.40 9.73 16.69
N VAL A 134 -28.45 9.27 15.89
CA VAL A 134 -27.26 10.00 15.48
C VAL A 134 -27.35 10.27 13.98
N GLN A 135 -27.50 11.53 13.59
CA GLN A 135 -27.46 11.95 12.19
C GLN A 135 -25.99 12.11 11.76
N VAL A 136 -25.63 11.56 10.61
CA VAL A 136 -24.28 11.59 10.03
C VAL A 136 -24.42 12.03 8.58
N GLY A 137 -24.24 13.32 8.30
CA GLY A 137 -24.63 13.90 7.02
C GLY A 137 -26.10 13.60 6.72
N ASP A 138 -26.39 12.90 5.62
CA ASP A 138 -27.75 12.50 5.24
C ASP A 138 -28.25 11.18 5.83
N TYR A 139 -27.40 10.48 6.58
CA TYR A 139 -27.72 9.17 7.12
C TYR A 139 -28.12 9.24 8.60
N SER A 140 -29.11 8.45 9.01
CA SER A 140 -29.54 8.37 10.41
C SER A 140 -29.17 7.00 10.99
N LEU A 141 -28.46 7.00 12.12
CA LEU A 141 -28.11 5.80 12.89
C LEU A 141 -29.00 5.73 14.12
N THR A 142 -29.77 4.65 14.23
CA THR A 142 -30.67 4.42 15.38
C THR A 142 -30.19 3.21 16.20
N PRO A 143 -30.51 3.16 17.51
CA PRO A 143 -30.10 2.06 18.40
C PRO A 143 -30.96 0.79 18.25
N GLN A 144 -31.94 0.80 17.32
CA GLN A 144 -32.89 -0.30 17.15
C GLN A 144 -32.19 -1.52 16.53
N SER A 145 -32.48 -2.72 17.04
CA SER A 145 -31.93 -3.99 16.54
C SER A 145 -32.41 -4.37 15.14
N ARG A 146 -33.58 -3.86 14.72
CA ARG A 146 -34.08 -3.93 13.34
C ARG A 146 -34.45 -2.54 12.84
N GLN A 147 -34.05 -2.24 11.61
CA GLN A 147 -34.42 -1.01 10.91
C GLN A 147 -35.29 -1.36 9.70
N SER A 148 -36.39 -0.64 9.53
CA SER A 148 -37.24 -0.72 8.32
C SER A 148 -36.89 0.43 7.39
N PHE A 149 -37.05 0.21 6.08
CA PHE A 149 -36.74 1.24 5.08
C PHE A 149 -37.89 2.26 5.06
N GLU A 150 -37.77 3.33 5.85
CA GLU A 150 -38.88 4.28 6.09
C GLU A 150 -39.24 5.03 4.80
N HIS A 151 -38.24 5.29 3.95
CA HIS A 151 -38.38 6.11 2.74
C HIS A 151 -38.24 5.30 1.44
N CYS A 152 -37.51 4.19 1.45
CA CYS A 152 -37.24 3.42 0.24
C CYS A 152 -38.38 2.44 -0.11
N ARG A 153 -38.80 2.41 -1.38
CA ARG A 153 -39.82 1.48 -1.94
C ARG A 153 -39.21 0.37 -2.80
N SER A 154 -37.89 0.39 -2.92
CA SER A 154 -37.12 -0.53 -3.74
C SER A 154 -35.73 -0.75 -3.14
N HIS A 155 -35.04 -1.81 -3.54
CA HIS A 155 -33.70 -2.12 -3.05
C HIS A 155 -32.85 -2.75 -4.14
N VAL A 156 -31.56 -2.42 -4.15
CA VAL A 156 -30.64 -2.81 -5.23
C VAL A 156 -29.57 -3.72 -4.67
N MET A 157 -29.27 -4.80 -5.39
CA MET A 157 -28.29 -5.81 -5.00
C MET A 157 -27.39 -6.20 -6.18
N ALA A 158 -26.21 -6.75 -5.88
CA ALA A 158 -25.33 -7.31 -6.90
C ALA A 158 -25.82 -8.72 -7.28
N VAL A 159 -25.74 -9.06 -8.56
CA VAL A 159 -26.05 -10.40 -9.07
C VAL A 159 -24.83 -10.99 -9.74
N ILE A 160 -24.52 -12.24 -9.40
CA ILE A 160 -23.42 -13.02 -9.97
C ILE A 160 -24.03 -14.22 -10.70
N SER A 161 -23.60 -14.43 -11.95
CA SER A 161 -23.98 -15.58 -12.76
C SER A 161 -22.91 -16.66 -12.65
N PHE A 162 -23.31 -17.86 -12.23
CA PHE A 162 -22.44 -19.02 -12.04
C PHE A 162 -22.74 -20.11 -13.07
N TRP A 163 -21.73 -20.92 -13.39
CA TRP A 163 -21.92 -22.20 -14.07
C TRP A 163 -22.06 -23.33 -13.05
N ASP A 164 -23.23 -23.99 -13.02
CA ASP A 164 -23.45 -25.21 -12.25
C ASP A 164 -23.00 -26.43 -13.08
N ARG A 165 -21.87 -27.01 -12.73
CA ARG A 165 -21.34 -28.20 -13.43
C ARG A 165 -22.23 -29.43 -13.26
N GLN A 166 -22.90 -29.57 -12.11
CA GLN A 166 -23.72 -30.74 -11.79
C GLN A 166 -25.04 -30.71 -12.56
N GLN A 167 -25.72 -29.56 -12.52
CA GLN A 167 -27.00 -29.38 -13.19
C GLN A 167 -26.86 -28.93 -14.66
N ARG A 168 -25.64 -28.54 -15.06
CA ARG A 168 -25.29 -28.09 -16.42
C ARG A 168 -26.13 -26.90 -16.87
N ARG A 169 -26.31 -25.94 -15.96
CA ARG A 169 -27.09 -24.73 -16.19
C ARG A 169 -26.39 -23.51 -15.62
N VAL A 170 -26.79 -22.34 -16.11
CA VAL A 170 -26.41 -21.07 -15.51
C VAL A 170 -27.35 -20.81 -14.32
N THR A 171 -26.77 -20.38 -13.20
CA THR A 171 -27.52 -20.05 -12.00
C THR A 171 -27.20 -18.61 -11.59
N HIS A 172 -28.24 -17.83 -11.29
CA HIS A 172 -28.10 -16.47 -10.78
C HIS A 172 -28.15 -16.48 -9.26
N GLN A 173 -27.20 -15.78 -8.64
CA GLN A 173 -27.12 -15.64 -7.20
C GLN A 173 -26.98 -14.17 -6.85
N ALA A 174 -27.77 -13.72 -5.88
CA ALA A 174 -27.79 -12.36 -5.35
C ALA A 174 -26.85 -12.24 -4.15
N LEU A 175 -26.18 -11.09 -4.08
CA LEU A 175 -25.25 -10.75 -3.02
C LEU A 175 -25.55 -9.34 -2.48
N ASP A 176 -25.97 -9.29 -1.21
CA ASP A 176 -26.04 -8.06 -0.44
C ASP A 176 -25.83 -8.34 1.07
N PRO A 177 -24.69 -7.92 1.64
CA PRO A 177 -24.39 -8.16 3.05
C PRO A 177 -25.29 -7.40 4.02
N SER A 178 -26.12 -6.47 3.53
CA SER A 178 -27.11 -5.74 4.32
C SER A 178 -28.35 -6.59 4.61
N LEU A 179 -28.73 -7.48 3.68
CA LEU A 179 -29.91 -8.34 3.79
C LEU A 179 -29.56 -9.75 4.30
N LYS A 180 -28.45 -10.32 3.79
CA LYS A 180 -27.99 -11.67 4.17
C LYS A 180 -26.47 -11.69 4.21
N LYS A 181 -25.91 -11.81 5.41
CA LYS A 181 -24.45 -11.78 5.62
C LYS A 181 -23.78 -13.11 5.33
N ASP A 182 -24.43 -14.21 5.66
CA ASP A 182 -23.73 -15.50 5.75
C ASP A 182 -23.80 -16.33 4.46
N ASP A 183 -24.41 -15.80 3.39
CA ASP A 183 -24.67 -16.60 2.19
C ASP A 183 -24.93 -15.76 0.93
N VAL A 184 -24.61 -16.34 -0.23
CA VAL A 184 -25.10 -15.89 -1.55
C VAL A 184 -26.35 -16.72 -1.84
N PHE A 185 -27.44 -16.08 -2.29
CA PHE A 185 -28.74 -16.76 -2.35
C PHE A 185 -29.38 -16.62 -3.75
N PRO A 186 -30.28 -17.54 -4.15
CA PRO A 186 -31.07 -17.38 -5.38
C PRO A 186 -31.77 -16.02 -5.44
N LEU A 187 -31.81 -15.40 -6.62
CA LEU A 187 -32.35 -14.05 -6.75
C LEU A 187 -33.84 -14.00 -6.38
N GLU A 188 -34.61 -15.04 -6.69
CA GLU A 188 -36.01 -15.19 -6.34
C GLU A 188 -36.29 -15.18 -4.83
N ASP A 189 -35.35 -15.66 -4.01
CA ASP A 189 -35.46 -15.71 -2.55
C ASP A 189 -35.40 -14.32 -1.91
N SER A 190 -34.97 -13.30 -2.66
CA SER A 190 -34.94 -11.92 -2.19
C SER A 190 -36.29 -11.42 -1.69
N ARG A 191 -37.41 -11.90 -2.26
CA ARG A 191 -38.78 -11.56 -1.80
C ARG A 191 -39.07 -11.99 -0.38
N GLU A 192 -38.61 -13.17 0.00
CA GLU A 192 -38.84 -13.75 1.32
C GLU A 192 -38.00 -13.03 2.37
N LEU A 193 -36.72 -12.79 2.06
CA LEU A 193 -35.79 -12.02 2.89
C LEU A 193 -36.30 -10.60 3.18
N LEU A 194 -37.08 -10.06 2.25
CA LEU A 194 -37.63 -8.72 2.30
C LEU A 194 -39.07 -8.66 2.79
N HIS A 195 -39.63 -9.79 3.22
CA HIS A 195 -40.99 -9.91 3.74
C HIS A 195 -42.08 -9.43 2.75
N CYS A 196 -41.84 -9.54 1.43
CA CYS A 196 -42.78 -9.12 0.38
C CYS A 196 -42.90 -10.16 -0.76
N PRO A 197 -43.82 -11.14 -0.65
CA PRO A 197 -44.00 -12.19 -1.65
C PRO A 197 -44.44 -11.70 -3.04
N ASP A 198 -45.13 -10.55 -3.11
CA ASP A 198 -45.65 -9.97 -4.35
C ASP A 198 -44.72 -8.92 -4.98
N ALA A 199 -43.51 -8.72 -4.43
CA ALA A 199 -42.55 -7.76 -4.98
C ALA A 199 -42.17 -8.10 -6.44
N LEU A 200 -41.90 -7.05 -7.22
CA LEU A 200 -41.40 -7.20 -8.59
C LEU A 200 -39.86 -7.24 -8.57
N LEU A 201 -39.28 -8.16 -9.34
CA LEU A 201 -37.83 -8.34 -9.46
C LEU A 201 -37.37 -7.98 -10.86
N PHE A 202 -36.32 -7.17 -10.94
CA PHE A 202 -35.72 -6.72 -12.19
C PHE A 202 -34.23 -7.07 -12.22
N ASP A 203 -33.70 -7.29 -13.42
CA ASP A 203 -32.27 -7.50 -13.69
C ASP A 203 -31.78 -6.51 -14.75
N ALA A 204 -30.54 -6.06 -14.57
CA ALA A 204 -29.80 -5.25 -15.53
C ALA A 204 -28.35 -5.74 -15.66
N PRO A 205 -27.80 -5.87 -16.89
CA PRO A 205 -26.35 -5.88 -17.05
C PRO A 205 -25.77 -4.54 -16.58
N LEU A 206 -24.45 -4.49 -16.38
CA LEU A 206 -23.76 -3.27 -15.99
C LEU A 206 -23.97 -2.17 -17.06
N LEU A 207 -24.31 -0.95 -16.60
CA LEU A 207 -24.76 0.19 -17.42
C LEU A 207 -26.02 -0.05 -18.28
N GLY A 208 -26.77 -1.14 -18.07
CA GLY A 208 -28.07 -1.40 -18.70
C GLY A 208 -29.25 -0.86 -17.88
N ARG A 209 -30.43 -0.82 -18.50
CA ARG A 209 -31.69 -0.49 -17.81
C ARG A 209 -32.23 -1.73 -17.09
N PHE A 210 -32.91 -1.51 -15.97
CA PHE A 210 -33.63 -2.57 -15.27
C PHE A 210 -34.78 -3.09 -16.13
N ARG A 211 -34.82 -4.41 -16.36
CA ARG A 211 -35.94 -5.06 -17.05
C ARG A 211 -36.51 -6.17 -16.21
N LEU A 212 -37.81 -6.35 -16.39
CA LEU A 212 -38.57 -7.45 -15.83
C LEU A 212 -38.24 -8.72 -16.62
N SER A 213 -37.89 -9.81 -15.95
CA SER A 213 -37.71 -11.13 -16.60
C SER A 213 -38.83 -12.06 -16.17
N PHE A 214 -39.34 -12.88 -17.09
CA PHE A 214 -40.31 -13.93 -16.79
C PHE A 214 -39.79 -14.93 -15.75
N ASP A 215 -38.48 -15.19 -15.76
CA ASP A 215 -37.83 -16.13 -14.84
C ASP A 215 -38.01 -15.75 -13.37
N PHE A 216 -38.31 -14.48 -13.10
CA PHE A 216 -38.49 -13.97 -11.74
C PHE A 216 -39.95 -13.67 -11.38
N LEU A 217 -40.93 -13.88 -12.26
CA LEU A 217 -42.34 -13.56 -11.96
C LEU A 217 -43.06 -14.70 -11.23
N THR A 218 -43.95 -14.35 -10.28
CA THR A 218 -44.86 -15.34 -9.68
C THR A 218 -45.93 -15.77 -10.68
N PRO A 219 -46.57 -16.95 -10.54
CA PRO A 219 -47.63 -17.38 -11.45
C PRO A 219 -48.80 -16.38 -11.55
N GLY A 220 -49.07 -15.63 -10.47
CA GLY A 220 -50.06 -14.55 -10.49
C GLY A 220 -49.62 -13.35 -11.31
N GLN A 221 -48.35 -12.95 -11.19
CA GLN A 221 -47.77 -11.85 -11.96
C GLN A 221 -47.64 -12.20 -13.44
N VAL A 222 -47.27 -13.44 -13.78
CA VAL A 222 -47.22 -13.94 -15.17
C VAL A 222 -48.56 -13.73 -15.85
N ARG A 223 -49.68 -14.18 -15.24
CA ARG A 223 -51.02 -13.97 -15.80
C ARG A 223 -51.36 -12.50 -16.01
N ARG A 224 -50.92 -11.60 -15.12
CA ARG A 224 -51.13 -10.15 -15.28
C ARG A 224 -50.34 -9.60 -16.46
N VAL A 225 -49.08 -10.01 -16.61
CA VAL A 225 -48.22 -9.60 -17.73
C VAL A 225 -48.77 -10.13 -19.05
N GLU A 226 -49.11 -11.41 -19.12
CA GLU A 226 -49.72 -12.04 -20.30
C GLU A 226 -51.04 -11.37 -20.69
N SER A 227 -51.86 -10.96 -19.73
CA SER A 227 -53.12 -10.23 -20.03
C SER A 227 -52.92 -8.82 -20.58
N TRP A 228 -51.70 -8.27 -20.45
CA TRP A 228 -51.34 -6.94 -20.93
C TRP A 228 -50.65 -6.99 -22.29
N LEU A 229 -49.90 -8.06 -22.59
CA LEU A 229 -49.22 -8.27 -23.86
C LEU A 229 -50.21 -8.54 -25.00
N GLU A 230 -49.89 -8.09 -26.21
CA GLU A 230 -50.64 -8.43 -27.43
C GLU A 230 -50.27 -9.86 -27.90
N ASP A 231 -51.13 -10.51 -28.70
CA ASP A 231 -51.05 -11.95 -29.03
C ASP A 231 -49.71 -12.43 -29.64
N ASP A 232 -48.89 -11.53 -30.19
CA ASP A 232 -47.58 -11.80 -30.81
C ASP A 232 -46.38 -11.17 -30.08
N GLU A 233 -46.59 -10.43 -28.97
CA GLU A 233 -45.50 -9.76 -28.24
C GLU A 233 -44.89 -10.66 -27.16
N THR A 234 -43.55 -10.65 -27.04
CA THR A 234 -42.84 -11.25 -25.91
C THR A 234 -42.20 -10.19 -25.02
N LEU A 235 -42.14 -10.44 -23.70
CA LEU A 235 -41.54 -9.50 -22.73
C LEU A 235 -40.08 -9.14 -23.07
N SER A 236 -39.33 -10.07 -23.66
CA SER A 236 -37.94 -9.86 -24.08
C SER A 236 -37.79 -8.96 -25.31
N GLU A 237 -38.85 -8.79 -26.11
CA GLU A 237 -38.84 -8.03 -27.36
C GLU A 237 -39.49 -6.65 -27.22
N LEU A 238 -40.06 -6.34 -26.06
CA LEU A 238 -40.67 -5.03 -25.81
C LEU A 238 -39.67 -3.88 -25.97
N SER A 239 -40.11 -2.81 -26.63
CA SER A 239 -39.38 -1.55 -26.63
C SER A 239 -39.27 -0.97 -25.22
N ASP A 240 -38.36 0.00 -25.05
CA ASP A 240 -38.18 0.70 -23.78
C ASP A 240 -39.47 1.36 -23.30
N GLU A 241 -40.16 2.05 -24.20
CA GLU A 241 -41.39 2.77 -23.92
C GLU A 241 -42.49 1.79 -23.49
N ARG A 242 -42.68 0.70 -24.24
CA ARG A 242 -43.69 -0.32 -23.93
C ARG A 242 -43.41 -1.04 -22.62
N HIS A 243 -42.15 -1.38 -22.36
CA HIS A 243 -41.77 -1.98 -21.07
C HIS A 243 -42.04 -1.03 -19.90
N ASN A 244 -41.75 0.27 -20.06
CA ASN A 244 -42.03 1.26 -19.02
C ASN A 244 -43.53 1.40 -18.75
N GLU A 245 -44.38 1.34 -19.79
CA GLU A 245 -45.84 1.32 -19.65
C GLU A 245 -46.34 0.09 -18.89
N LEU A 246 -45.81 -1.10 -19.20
CA LEU A 246 -46.12 -2.33 -18.48
C LEU A 246 -45.80 -2.17 -16.99
N VAL A 247 -44.62 -1.65 -16.64
CA VAL A 247 -44.25 -1.50 -15.24
C VAL A 247 -45.17 -0.52 -14.51
N ARG A 248 -45.49 0.64 -15.11
CA ARG A 248 -46.46 1.59 -14.53
C ARG A 248 -47.83 0.94 -14.32
N HIS A 249 -48.27 0.11 -15.27
CA HIS A 249 -49.49 -0.67 -15.13
C HIS A 249 -49.44 -1.67 -13.96
N LEU A 250 -48.30 -2.35 -13.78
CA LEU A 250 -48.12 -3.36 -12.74
C LEU A 250 -48.01 -2.76 -11.33
N THR A 251 -47.46 -1.55 -11.19
CA THR A 251 -47.19 -0.90 -9.90
C THR A 251 -48.15 0.22 -9.54
N GLY A 252 -48.91 0.75 -10.50
CA GLY A 252 -49.71 1.96 -10.29
C GLY A 252 -48.90 3.25 -10.22
N ALA A 253 -47.62 3.21 -10.59
CA ALA A 253 -46.77 4.39 -10.63
C ALA A 253 -47.23 5.41 -11.68
N GLU A 254 -47.25 6.68 -11.31
CA GLU A 254 -47.51 7.78 -12.25
C GLU A 254 -46.26 8.04 -13.12
N LYS A 255 -46.48 8.58 -14.32
CA LYS A 255 -45.38 9.03 -15.18
C LYS A 255 -44.55 10.11 -14.46
N ASP A 256 -43.23 9.97 -14.53
CA ASP A 256 -42.25 10.85 -13.87
C ASP A 256 -42.27 10.79 -12.32
N SER A 257 -43.01 9.84 -11.71
CA SER A 257 -42.95 9.57 -10.27
C SER A 257 -41.72 8.75 -9.88
N LEU A 258 -41.39 8.67 -8.58
CA LEU A 258 -40.31 7.79 -8.06
C LEU A 258 -40.48 6.31 -8.44
N GLY A 259 -41.70 5.89 -8.77
CA GLY A 259 -42.01 4.53 -9.22
C GLY A 259 -41.90 4.32 -10.73
N ASP A 260 -41.55 5.35 -11.51
CA ASP A 260 -41.41 5.27 -12.95
C ASP A 260 -40.04 4.70 -13.36
N PRO A 261 -39.96 3.64 -14.18
CA PRO A 261 -38.69 3.09 -14.67
C PRO A 261 -37.72 4.09 -15.32
N VAL A 262 -38.24 5.15 -15.95
CA VAL A 262 -37.40 6.21 -16.55
C VAL A 262 -36.66 7.00 -15.46
N THR A 263 -37.22 7.08 -14.26
CA THR A 263 -36.60 7.73 -13.10
C THR A 263 -35.60 6.83 -12.37
N TRP A 264 -35.54 5.54 -12.72
CA TRP A 264 -34.57 4.58 -12.19
C TRP A 264 -33.22 4.67 -12.90
N SER A 265 -32.76 5.89 -13.22
CA SER A 265 -31.43 6.13 -13.80
C SER A 265 -30.39 5.44 -12.93
N TYR A 266 -29.79 4.36 -13.44
CA TYR A 266 -28.83 3.49 -12.74
C TYR A 266 -29.06 3.50 -11.20
N ALA A 267 -30.25 3.05 -10.82
CA ALA A 267 -30.93 3.44 -9.59
C ALA A 267 -30.23 2.98 -8.30
N ASN A 268 -29.59 3.91 -7.58
CA ASN A 268 -30.05 4.46 -6.29
C ASN A 268 -28.99 5.42 -5.73
N ASN A 269 -28.50 6.30 -6.61
CA ASN A 269 -27.60 7.40 -6.30
C ASN A 269 -28.37 8.72 -6.44
N ALA A 270 -29.60 8.78 -5.90
CA ALA A 270 -30.36 10.02 -5.89
C ALA A 270 -29.50 11.12 -5.25
N ARG A 271 -29.39 12.27 -5.94
CA ARG A 271 -28.68 13.46 -5.45
C ARG A 271 -29.13 13.76 -4.02
N LEU A 272 -28.20 13.80 -3.09
CA LEU A 272 -28.52 14.20 -1.72
C LEU A 272 -28.85 15.70 -1.74
N PRO A 273 -29.93 16.17 -1.08
CA PRO A 273 -30.22 17.60 -0.99
C PRO A 273 -29.05 18.31 -0.29
N GLY A 274 -28.31 19.17 -1.01
CA GLY A 274 -27.11 19.85 -0.47
C GLY A 274 -25.80 19.50 -1.17
N ASP A 275 -25.83 18.69 -2.24
CA ASP A 275 -24.65 18.43 -3.08
C ASP A 275 -24.22 19.70 -3.84
N ASP A 276 -23.20 20.39 -3.32
CA ASP A 276 -22.72 21.72 -3.75
C ASP A 276 -21.48 21.67 -4.69
N SER A 277 -20.95 20.50 -5.04
CA SER A 277 -19.80 20.40 -5.96
C SER A 277 -20.24 20.33 -7.44
N GLU A 278 -19.67 21.20 -8.29
CA GLU A 278 -19.96 21.22 -9.74
C GLU A 278 -19.48 19.93 -10.43
N GLU A 279 -18.47 19.26 -9.87
CA GLU A 279 -17.88 18.03 -10.40
C GLU A 279 -18.80 16.82 -10.21
N ASP A 280 -19.38 16.64 -9.02
CA ASP A 280 -20.29 15.52 -8.77
C ASP A 280 -21.57 15.67 -9.60
N HIS A 281 -22.03 16.91 -9.84
CA HIS A 281 -23.13 17.17 -10.76
C HIS A 281 -22.81 16.74 -12.20
N LYS A 282 -21.62 17.07 -12.70
CA LYS A 282 -21.16 16.63 -14.04
C LYS A 282 -21.03 15.11 -14.11
N TYR A 283 -20.45 14.48 -13.10
CA TYR A 283 -20.31 13.04 -13.04
C TYR A 283 -21.68 12.34 -13.10
N TRP A 284 -22.64 12.79 -12.28
CA TRP A 284 -24.01 12.30 -12.28
C TRP A 284 -24.66 12.39 -13.68
N GLN A 285 -24.55 13.55 -14.33
CA GLN A 285 -25.10 13.73 -15.69
C GLN A 285 -24.48 12.77 -16.71
N ILE A 286 -23.16 12.54 -16.64
CA ILE A 286 -22.46 11.59 -17.52
C ILE A 286 -22.96 10.16 -17.28
N GLN A 287 -23.18 9.76 -16.03
CA GLN A 287 -23.72 8.43 -15.72
C GLN A 287 -25.15 8.25 -16.23
N CYS A 288 -25.98 9.28 -16.11
CA CYS A 288 -27.33 9.28 -16.72
C CYS A 288 -27.26 9.08 -18.24
N GLN A 289 -26.31 9.73 -18.93
CA GLN A 289 -26.12 9.56 -20.37
C GLN A 289 -25.66 8.16 -20.77
N ARG A 290 -24.82 7.52 -19.94
CA ARG A 290 -24.31 6.16 -20.18
C ARG A 290 -25.32 5.06 -19.88
N THR A 291 -26.41 5.38 -19.17
CA THR A 291 -27.43 4.41 -18.80
C THR A 291 -28.18 3.93 -20.05
N GLY A 292 -28.06 2.65 -20.37
CA GLY A 292 -28.59 2.03 -21.58
C GLY A 292 -27.51 1.57 -22.56
N ASP A 293 -26.28 2.07 -22.44
CA ASP A 293 -25.15 1.62 -23.28
C ASP A 293 -24.83 0.14 -23.06
N GLY A 294 -25.22 -0.42 -21.92
CA GLY A 294 -25.08 -1.84 -21.58
C GLY A 294 -26.16 -2.77 -22.16
N GLU A 295 -27.21 -2.26 -22.82
CA GLU A 295 -28.28 -3.11 -23.39
C GLU A 295 -27.79 -4.19 -24.38
N PRO A 296 -26.81 -3.92 -25.27
CA PRO A 296 -26.26 -4.96 -26.14
C PRO A 296 -25.65 -6.15 -25.38
N LEU A 297 -25.14 -5.92 -24.16
CA LEU A 297 -24.57 -6.97 -23.32
C LEU A 297 -25.63 -7.98 -22.87
N ARG A 298 -26.87 -7.52 -22.62
CA ARG A 298 -28.00 -8.37 -22.19
C ARG A 298 -28.25 -9.50 -23.19
N GLY A 299 -28.42 -9.14 -24.46
CA GLY A 299 -28.72 -10.10 -25.52
C GLY A 299 -27.56 -11.06 -25.80
N LEU A 300 -26.33 -10.57 -25.79
CA LEU A 300 -25.14 -11.42 -25.94
C LEU A 300 -24.95 -12.38 -24.75
N ARG A 301 -25.22 -11.90 -23.53
CA ARG A 301 -25.17 -12.70 -22.29
C ARG A 301 -26.16 -13.86 -22.34
N GLN A 302 -27.41 -13.60 -22.76
CA GLN A 302 -28.43 -14.65 -22.92
C GLN A 302 -28.04 -15.69 -23.98
N LYS A 303 -27.52 -15.24 -25.14
CA LYS A 303 -27.04 -16.16 -26.19
C LYS A 303 -25.90 -17.04 -25.71
N LEU A 304 -24.94 -16.47 -24.97
CA LEU A 304 -23.85 -17.22 -24.36
C LEU A 304 -24.39 -18.30 -23.41
N PHE A 305 -25.32 -17.95 -22.52
CA PHE A 305 -25.90 -18.88 -21.55
C PHE A 305 -26.61 -20.02 -22.25
N HIS A 306 -27.51 -19.70 -23.17
CA HIS A 306 -28.27 -20.69 -23.94
C HIS A 306 -27.35 -21.65 -24.71
N GLU A 307 -26.37 -21.13 -25.45
CA GLU A 307 -25.41 -21.96 -26.18
C GLU A 307 -24.60 -22.85 -25.24
N ARG A 308 -24.18 -22.31 -24.09
CA ARG A 308 -23.39 -23.07 -23.11
C ARG A 308 -24.19 -24.21 -22.50
N GLU A 309 -25.47 -24.00 -22.21
CA GLU A 309 -26.41 -24.99 -21.69
C GLU A 309 -26.77 -26.05 -22.74
N ALA A 310 -27.01 -25.61 -23.98
CA ALA A 310 -27.35 -26.47 -25.12
C ALA A 310 -26.14 -27.23 -25.70
N ARG A 311 -24.91 -26.96 -25.22
CA ARG A 311 -23.64 -27.47 -25.78
C ARG A 311 -23.40 -27.06 -27.24
N GLY A 312 -23.84 -25.87 -27.59
CA GLY A 312 -23.58 -25.31 -28.90
C GLY A 312 -22.10 -24.91 -29.06
N ASN A 313 -21.62 -24.94 -30.30
CA ASN A 313 -20.22 -24.67 -30.64
C ASN A 313 -19.88 -23.17 -30.67
N ARG A 314 -20.85 -22.29 -30.41
CA ARG A 314 -20.69 -20.83 -30.53
C ARG A 314 -20.50 -20.10 -29.20
N ALA A 315 -20.51 -20.81 -28.07
CA ALA A 315 -20.33 -20.19 -26.76
C ALA A 315 -19.04 -19.37 -26.66
N SER A 316 -17.91 -19.89 -27.16
CA SER A 316 -16.63 -19.14 -27.18
C SER A 316 -16.67 -17.91 -28.08
N GLU A 317 -17.43 -17.95 -29.18
CA GLU A 317 -17.64 -16.80 -30.08
C GLU A 317 -18.40 -15.68 -29.36
N TYR A 318 -19.51 -16.01 -28.69
CA TYR A 318 -20.29 -15.03 -27.93
C TYR A 318 -19.51 -14.47 -26.73
N CYS A 319 -18.71 -15.28 -26.05
CA CYS A 319 -17.82 -14.81 -24.98
C CYS A 319 -16.78 -13.80 -25.52
N ALA A 320 -16.20 -14.04 -26.70
CA ALA A 320 -15.29 -13.09 -27.33
C ALA A 320 -15.98 -11.78 -27.72
N GLN A 321 -17.20 -11.84 -28.26
CA GLN A 321 -18.00 -10.65 -28.59
C GLN A 321 -18.37 -9.83 -27.34
N LEU A 322 -18.67 -10.50 -26.22
CA LEU A 322 -18.90 -9.83 -24.93
C LEU A 322 -17.64 -9.10 -24.46
N ARG A 323 -16.46 -9.75 -24.50
CA ARG A 323 -15.20 -9.10 -24.11
C ARG A 323 -14.86 -7.87 -24.97
N ASP A 324 -15.09 -7.95 -26.28
CA ASP A 324 -14.91 -6.82 -27.20
C ASP A 324 -15.88 -5.67 -26.89
N SER A 325 -17.15 -5.98 -26.66
CA SER A 325 -18.17 -4.99 -26.29
C SER A 325 -17.84 -4.30 -24.96
N LEU A 326 -17.41 -5.05 -23.95
CA LEU A 326 -16.98 -4.51 -22.66
C LEU A 326 -15.77 -3.57 -22.80
N THR A 327 -14.83 -3.91 -23.68
CA THR A 327 -13.65 -3.08 -23.95
C THR A 327 -14.06 -1.78 -24.63
N LYS A 328 -14.95 -1.84 -25.64
CA LYS A 328 -15.48 -0.65 -26.33
C LYS A 328 -16.22 0.29 -25.39
N LEU A 329 -16.99 -0.25 -24.46
CA LEU A 329 -17.71 0.51 -23.44
C LEU A 329 -16.80 1.08 -22.33
N SER A 330 -15.51 0.71 -22.31
CA SER A 330 -14.57 1.07 -21.23
C SER A 330 -15.12 0.74 -19.83
N LEU A 331 -15.88 -0.35 -19.71
CA LEU A 331 -16.75 -0.60 -18.56
C LEU A 331 -15.99 -0.65 -17.23
N LYS A 332 -14.80 -1.26 -17.24
CA LYS A 332 -13.92 -1.34 -16.06
C LYS A 332 -13.63 0.05 -15.48
N ARG A 333 -13.23 1.00 -16.33
CA ARG A 333 -12.97 2.39 -15.94
C ARG A 333 -14.22 3.08 -15.39
N VAL A 334 -15.39 2.81 -15.97
CA VAL A 334 -16.65 3.40 -15.48
C VAL A 334 -16.98 2.91 -14.08
N ILE A 335 -16.82 1.61 -13.83
CA ILE A 335 -17.08 0.98 -12.53
C ILE A 335 -16.09 1.48 -11.46
N GLU A 336 -14.81 1.58 -11.80
CA GLU A 336 -13.79 2.14 -10.90
C GLU A 336 -14.15 3.58 -10.49
N GLN A 337 -14.56 4.41 -11.44
CA GLN A 337 -15.00 5.79 -11.16
C GLN A 337 -16.26 5.84 -10.29
N ASP A 338 -17.21 4.92 -10.50
CA ASP A 338 -18.46 4.81 -9.72
C ASP A 338 -18.22 4.31 -8.30
N ALA A 339 -17.30 3.37 -8.12
CA ALA A 339 -16.83 2.93 -6.81
C ALA A 339 -16.16 4.09 -6.07
N LEU A 340 -15.27 4.85 -6.72
CA LEU A 340 -14.61 6.01 -6.12
C LEU A 340 -15.62 7.09 -5.68
N TRP A 341 -16.59 7.39 -6.55
CA TRP A 341 -17.68 8.31 -6.22
C TRP A 341 -18.50 7.81 -5.02
N SER A 342 -18.78 6.50 -4.97
CA SER A 342 -19.48 5.85 -3.86
C SER A 342 -18.69 5.90 -2.54
N VAL A 343 -17.37 5.72 -2.57
CA VAL A 343 -16.51 5.85 -1.39
C VAL A 343 -16.65 7.25 -0.77
N ARG A 344 -16.59 8.31 -1.58
CA ARG A 344 -16.72 9.70 -1.08
C ARG A 344 -18.04 9.92 -0.34
N HIS A 345 -19.15 9.44 -0.89
CA HIS A 345 -20.48 9.60 -0.31
C HIS A 345 -20.72 8.76 0.95
N LEU A 346 -19.92 7.70 1.15
CA LEU A 346 -19.99 6.82 2.31
C LEU A 346 -18.92 7.15 3.37
N GLN A 347 -18.00 8.05 3.05
CA GLN A 347 -16.88 8.42 3.91
C GLN A 347 -17.31 8.90 5.31
N PRO A 348 -18.33 9.78 5.47
CA PRO A 348 -18.74 10.24 6.81
C PRO A 348 -19.19 9.09 7.72
N LEU A 349 -19.93 8.13 7.16
CA LEU A 349 -20.33 6.92 7.88
C LEU A 349 -19.10 6.07 8.22
N ALA A 350 -18.23 5.81 7.24
CA ALA A 350 -17.01 5.08 7.48
C ALA A 350 -16.19 5.69 8.64
N ASP A 351 -16.07 7.01 8.71
CA ASP A 351 -15.45 7.75 9.82
C ASP A 351 -16.10 7.46 11.17
N VAL A 352 -17.43 7.57 11.28
CA VAL A 352 -18.15 7.21 12.51
C VAL A 352 -17.89 5.76 12.93
N ALA A 353 -17.71 4.81 12.00
CA ALA A 353 -17.65 3.39 12.37
C ALA A 353 -16.30 3.06 12.94
N THR A 354 -15.25 3.67 12.39
CA THR A 354 -13.93 3.55 12.99
C THR A 354 -13.92 4.14 14.38
N GLN A 355 -14.59 5.27 14.62
CA GLN A 355 -14.69 5.81 15.97
C GLN A 355 -15.47 4.90 16.93
N LEU A 356 -16.57 4.30 16.47
CA LEU A 356 -17.35 3.33 17.25
C LEU A 356 -16.51 2.09 17.62
N VAL A 357 -15.80 1.51 16.65
CA VAL A 357 -14.95 0.32 16.87
C VAL A 357 -13.73 0.65 17.72
N TYR A 358 -13.15 1.84 17.53
CA TYR A 358 -12.08 2.36 18.38
C TYR A 358 -12.56 2.56 19.82
N PHE A 359 -13.72 3.19 20.04
CA PHE A 359 -14.27 3.41 21.38
C PHE A 359 -14.57 2.10 22.12
N ALA A 360 -15.07 1.08 21.41
CA ALA A 360 -15.24 -0.27 21.97
C ALA A 360 -13.90 -0.86 22.44
N SER A 361 -12.85 -0.71 21.63
CA SER A 361 -11.49 -1.17 21.94
C SER A 361 -10.89 -0.41 23.12
N LEU A 362 -11.09 0.91 23.16
CA LEU A 362 -10.66 1.80 24.24
C LEU A 362 -11.35 1.44 25.57
N THR A 363 -12.65 1.16 25.52
CA THR A 363 -13.41 0.70 26.70
C THR A 363 -12.86 -0.62 27.24
N ARG A 364 -12.54 -1.57 26.35
CA ARG A 364 -11.92 -2.85 26.73
C ARG A 364 -10.54 -2.63 27.33
N LEU A 365 -9.72 -1.81 26.70
CA LEU A 365 -8.36 -1.49 27.13
C LEU A 365 -8.34 -0.81 28.50
N ALA A 366 -9.22 0.18 28.74
CA ALA A 366 -9.36 0.83 30.04
C ALA A 366 -9.70 -0.17 31.16
N LYS A 367 -10.55 -1.15 30.87
CA LYS A 367 -10.86 -2.24 31.81
C LYS A 367 -9.64 -3.13 32.10
N LEU A 368 -8.84 -3.48 31.09
CA LEU A 368 -7.64 -4.29 31.29
C LEU A 368 -6.59 -3.55 32.14
N LEU A 369 -6.32 -2.30 31.81
CA LEU A 369 -5.31 -1.48 32.49
C LEU A 369 -5.71 -1.14 33.93
N SER A 370 -6.99 -0.86 34.20
CA SER A 370 -7.50 -0.64 35.57
C SER A 370 -7.45 -1.91 36.44
N GLN A 371 -7.49 -3.10 35.83
CA GLN A 371 -7.34 -4.38 36.51
C GLN A 371 -5.86 -4.80 36.69
N GLY A 372 -4.91 -4.03 36.17
CA GLY A 372 -3.49 -4.37 36.20
C GLY A 372 -3.14 -5.62 35.37
N LYS A 373 -3.97 -5.97 34.39
CA LYS A 373 -3.69 -7.10 33.50
C LYS A 373 -2.67 -6.71 32.44
N PRO A 374 -1.63 -7.53 32.19
CA PRO A 374 -0.67 -7.25 31.14
C PRO A 374 -1.33 -7.36 29.76
N LEU A 375 -1.02 -6.43 28.86
CA LEU A 375 -1.65 -6.39 27.53
C LEU A 375 -1.07 -7.44 26.59
N TYR A 376 0.19 -7.84 26.79
CA TYR A 376 0.85 -8.86 25.96
C TYR A 376 0.12 -10.21 25.96
N GLN A 377 -0.69 -10.51 26.99
CA GLN A 377 -1.53 -11.72 27.03
C GLN A 377 -2.58 -11.75 25.90
N CYS A 378 -2.92 -10.60 25.32
CA CYS A 378 -3.83 -10.52 24.18
C CYS A 378 -3.17 -10.92 22.85
N LEU A 379 -1.83 -11.08 22.78
CA LEU A 379 -1.13 -11.30 21.50
C LEU A 379 -1.39 -12.70 20.90
N THR A 380 -1.65 -13.69 21.74
CA THR A 380 -1.86 -15.09 21.34
C THR A 380 -3.32 -15.53 21.42
N ASP A 381 -4.18 -14.78 22.12
CA ASP A 381 -5.62 -15.04 22.22
C ASP A 381 -6.38 -14.20 21.18
N ASN A 382 -6.86 -14.86 20.13
CA ASN A 382 -7.56 -14.20 19.03
C ASN A 382 -8.81 -13.44 19.48
N ASP A 383 -9.57 -13.91 20.46
CA ASP A 383 -10.77 -13.22 20.93
C ASP A 383 -10.41 -11.95 21.71
N GLN A 384 -9.34 -12.01 22.50
CA GLN A 384 -8.82 -10.83 23.21
C GLN A 384 -8.22 -9.80 22.25
N LEU A 385 -7.39 -10.25 21.31
CA LEU A 385 -6.84 -9.41 20.25
C LEU A 385 -7.97 -8.73 19.49
N GLN A 386 -8.99 -9.52 19.16
CA GLN A 386 -10.14 -9.07 18.39
C GLN A 386 -10.97 -7.99 19.10
N ALA A 387 -11.04 -8.05 20.42
CA ALA A 387 -11.69 -7.03 21.23
C ALA A 387 -10.95 -5.67 21.18
N LEU A 388 -9.69 -5.63 20.73
CA LEU A 388 -8.85 -4.43 20.62
C LEU A 388 -8.65 -3.94 19.17
N ARG A 389 -9.33 -4.54 18.19
CA ARG A 389 -9.12 -4.28 16.75
C ARG A 389 -9.20 -2.82 16.31
N GLY A 390 -9.93 -1.98 17.04
CA GLY A 390 -10.05 -0.57 16.73
C GLY A 390 -8.71 0.19 16.78
N LEU A 391 -7.74 -0.29 17.57
CA LEU A 391 -6.38 0.26 17.58
C LEU A 391 -5.69 0.09 16.22
N GLY A 392 -5.69 -1.13 15.68
CA GLY A 392 -5.09 -1.42 14.37
C GLY A 392 -5.80 -0.70 13.22
N VAL A 393 -7.14 -0.64 13.25
CA VAL A 393 -7.93 0.10 12.25
C VAL A 393 -7.58 1.59 12.26
N ARG A 394 -7.42 2.21 13.44
CA ARG A 394 -7.08 3.63 13.53
C ARG A 394 -5.69 3.91 12.98
N VAL A 395 -4.68 3.11 13.35
CA VAL A 395 -3.32 3.22 12.78
C VAL A 395 -3.34 3.10 11.25
N ARG A 396 -4.01 2.08 10.71
CA ARG A 396 -4.10 1.89 9.26
C ARG A 396 -4.77 3.08 8.56
N ARG A 397 -5.81 3.68 9.15
CA ARG A 397 -6.44 4.90 8.60
C ARG A 397 -5.53 6.12 8.63
N ARG A 398 -4.74 6.29 9.68
CA ARG A 398 -3.72 7.35 9.74
C ARG A 398 -2.74 7.23 8.59
N ILE A 399 -2.29 5.99 8.32
CA ILE A 399 -1.36 5.67 7.23
C ILE A 399 -2.02 5.97 5.88
N ASP A 400 -3.27 5.55 5.68
CA ASP A 400 -4.00 5.81 4.43
C ASP A 400 -4.20 7.32 4.19
N ARG A 401 -4.54 8.11 5.22
CA ARG A 401 -4.65 9.58 5.13
C ARG A 401 -3.32 10.24 4.80
N LEU A 402 -2.24 9.83 5.44
CA LEU A 402 -0.90 10.36 5.14
C LEU A 402 -0.46 10.00 3.71
N ALA A 403 -0.79 8.80 3.25
CA ALA A 403 -0.57 8.38 1.87
C ALA A 403 -1.33 9.25 0.87
N GLU A 404 -2.61 9.53 1.13
CA GLU A 404 -3.43 10.43 0.31
C GLU A 404 -2.84 11.84 0.23
N ALA A 405 -2.44 12.43 1.37
CA ALA A 405 -1.80 13.75 1.40
C ALA A 405 -0.48 13.82 0.59
N SER A 406 0.20 12.68 0.45
CA SER A 406 1.48 12.54 -0.24
C SER A 406 1.37 12.25 -1.74
N ARG A 407 0.16 12.11 -2.30
CA ARG A 407 -0.03 11.79 -3.71
C ARG A 407 0.39 12.95 -4.61
N ALA A 408 1.08 12.63 -5.69
CA ALA A 408 1.33 13.54 -6.81
C ALA A 408 0.12 13.61 -7.75
N GLU A 409 0.15 14.53 -8.73
CA GLU A 409 -0.93 14.69 -9.72
C GLU A 409 -1.22 13.42 -10.55
N ASP A 410 -0.26 12.51 -10.64
CA ASP A 410 -0.37 11.23 -11.32
C ASP A 410 -0.74 10.06 -10.39
N GLU A 411 -1.27 10.36 -9.20
CA GLU A 411 -1.76 9.42 -8.17
C GLU A 411 -0.69 8.58 -7.46
N ARG A 412 0.60 8.76 -7.78
CA ARG A 412 1.71 8.06 -7.11
C ARG A 412 2.05 8.71 -5.78
N ILE A 413 2.46 7.92 -4.79
CA ILE A 413 2.97 8.44 -3.52
C ILE A 413 4.39 8.96 -3.75
N ASP A 414 4.58 10.26 -3.60
CA ASP A 414 5.89 10.92 -3.73
C ASP A 414 6.04 12.02 -2.67
N ALA A 415 6.59 11.64 -1.52
CA ALA A 415 6.97 12.55 -0.45
C ALA A 415 8.49 12.53 -0.23
N ARG A 416 9.29 12.52 -1.30
CA ARG A 416 10.75 12.73 -1.17
C ARG A 416 11.04 13.99 -0.36
N ALA A 417 11.98 13.91 0.57
CA ALA A 417 12.24 14.96 1.55
C ALA A 417 12.22 16.37 0.93
N LEU A 418 11.48 17.28 1.55
CA LEU A 418 11.36 18.70 1.17
C LEU A 418 10.83 18.98 -0.26
N ASN A 419 10.18 18.00 -0.92
CA ASN A 419 9.33 18.29 -2.07
C ASN A 419 7.92 18.72 -1.60
N GLN A 420 7.03 19.12 -2.53
CA GLN A 420 5.68 19.55 -2.14
C GLN A 420 4.84 18.43 -1.51
N GLY A 421 5.02 17.18 -1.95
CA GLY A 421 4.35 16.03 -1.35
C GLY A 421 4.77 15.80 0.10
N PHE A 422 6.05 15.98 0.41
CA PHE A 422 6.59 15.95 1.76
C PHE A 422 6.04 17.10 2.61
N THR A 423 5.96 18.33 2.08
CA THR A 423 5.34 19.44 2.82
C THR A 423 3.87 19.12 3.18
N ARG A 424 3.09 18.57 2.25
CA ARG A 424 1.71 18.12 2.54
C ARG A 424 1.68 16.99 3.56
N ALA A 425 2.60 16.03 3.47
CA ALA A 425 2.74 14.94 4.44
C ALA A 425 3.09 15.45 5.85
N SER A 426 3.99 16.44 5.94
CA SER A 426 4.36 17.12 7.19
C SER A 426 3.17 17.84 7.81
N LEU A 427 2.40 18.61 7.02
CA LEU A 427 1.18 19.27 7.48
C LEU A 427 0.15 18.27 8.01
N GLU A 428 -0.10 17.19 7.27
CA GLU A 428 -1.01 16.13 7.72
C GLU A 428 -0.50 15.45 9.00
N THR A 429 0.79 15.21 9.11
CA THR A 429 1.41 14.65 10.32
C THR A 429 1.22 15.57 11.53
N ILE A 430 1.43 16.89 11.36
CA ILE A 430 1.21 17.90 12.42
C ILE A 430 -0.27 17.91 12.84
N ARG A 431 -1.22 17.93 11.89
CA ARG A 431 -2.65 17.89 12.18
C ARG A 431 -3.02 16.65 12.99
N GLN A 432 -2.48 15.49 12.61
CA GLN A 432 -2.71 14.25 13.34
C GLN A 432 -2.10 14.28 14.75
N MET A 433 -0.94 14.90 14.95
CA MET A 433 -0.34 15.09 16.27
C MET A 433 -1.16 16.06 17.14
N ASN A 434 -1.64 17.18 16.57
CA ASN A 434 -2.53 18.10 17.27
C ASN A 434 -3.84 17.43 17.68
N GLN A 435 -4.44 16.65 16.79
CA GLN A 435 -5.63 15.85 17.09
C GLN A 435 -5.39 14.82 18.21
N ALA A 436 -4.16 14.33 18.35
CA ALA A 436 -3.77 13.42 19.43
C ALA A 436 -3.48 14.13 20.77
N GLY A 437 -3.64 15.45 20.85
CA GLY A 437 -3.35 16.24 22.05
C GLY A 437 -1.84 16.43 22.30
N LEU A 438 -1.00 16.22 21.28
CA LEU A 438 0.45 16.36 21.41
C LEU A 438 0.88 17.83 21.23
N THR A 439 1.89 18.24 21.99
CA THR A 439 2.59 19.51 21.79
C THR A 439 3.62 19.32 20.68
N VAL A 440 3.45 20.03 19.56
CA VAL A 440 4.22 19.79 18.34
C VAL A 440 5.35 20.80 18.17
N PHE A 441 6.52 20.32 17.79
CA PHE A 441 7.71 21.12 17.52
C PHE A 441 8.29 20.78 16.16
N VAL A 442 8.95 21.76 15.55
CA VAL A 442 9.84 21.57 14.39
C VAL A 442 11.26 21.99 14.79
N ASP A 443 12.24 21.15 14.47
CA ASP A 443 13.64 21.44 14.75
C ASP A 443 14.36 22.11 13.57
N LYS A 444 15.61 22.52 13.79
CA LYS A 444 16.41 23.23 12.79
C LYS A 444 16.76 22.44 11.54
N VAL A 445 16.54 21.13 11.49
CA VAL A 445 16.74 20.32 10.28
C VAL A 445 15.43 19.87 9.64
N GLY A 446 14.29 20.15 10.29
CA GLY A 446 12.95 19.85 9.78
C GLY A 446 12.33 18.57 10.33
N ASN A 447 12.89 17.97 11.39
CA ASN A 447 12.22 16.89 12.11
C ASN A 447 10.96 17.44 12.79
N LEU A 448 9.91 16.61 12.86
CA LEU A 448 8.69 16.94 13.58
C LEU A 448 8.60 16.12 14.86
N HIS A 449 8.33 16.77 15.98
CA HIS A 449 8.26 16.13 17.29
C HIS A 449 6.91 16.38 17.94
N GLY A 450 6.20 15.32 18.33
CA GLY A 450 4.97 15.39 19.12
C GLY A 450 5.21 14.88 20.53
N LEU A 451 5.17 15.78 21.53
CA LEU A 451 5.36 15.42 22.94
C LEU A 451 4.02 15.31 23.66
N LEU A 452 3.81 14.23 24.40
CA LEU A 452 2.64 14.08 25.26
C LEU A 452 2.92 14.75 26.62
N LEU A 453 2.44 15.99 26.78
CA LEU A 453 2.74 16.86 27.92
C LEU A 453 1.52 17.17 28.79
N SER A 454 1.73 17.21 30.11
CA SER A 454 0.70 17.72 31.03
C SER A 454 0.56 19.23 30.88
N ASP A 455 -0.55 19.81 31.35
CA ASP A 455 -0.73 21.27 31.37
C ASP A 455 0.41 21.95 32.15
N LYS A 456 0.87 21.31 33.24
CA LYS A 456 1.99 21.80 34.06
C LYS A 456 3.31 21.82 33.29
N ASP A 457 3.60 20.78 32.50
CA ASP A 457 4.83 20.73 31.70
C ASP A 457 4.80 21.81 30.60
N ARG A 458 3.64 21.98 29.95
CA ARG A 458 3.43 23.04 28.94
C ARG A 458 3.63 24.43 29.54
N ASP A 459 2.99 24.72 30.67
CA ASP A 459 3.19 25.98 31.40
C ASP A 459 4.65 26.20 31.80
N GLY A 460 5.33 25.13 32.23
CA GLY A 460 6.75 25.15 32.59
C GLY A 460 7.65 25.50 31.39
N LEU A 461 7.38 24.93 30.21
CA LEU A 461 8.08 25.28 28.96
C LEU A 461 7.83 26.73 28.56
N THR A 462 6.56 27.18 28.54
CA THR A 462 6.21 28.55 28.16
C THR A 462 6.84 29.60 29.07
N ARG A 463 7.02 29.28 30.36
CA ARG A 463 7.68 30.18 31.33
C ARG A 463 9.20 30.03 31.39
N GLY A 464 9.80 29.15 30.58
CA GLY A 464 11.24 28.86 30.58
C GLY A 464 11.73 28.20 31.88
N GLN A 465 10.84 27.54 32.64
CA GLN A 465 11.18 26.81 33.87
C GLN A 465 11.63 25.37 33.58
N LEU A 466 11.25 24.84 32.43
CA LEU A 466 11.69 23.58 31.88
C LEU A 466 12.26 23.83 30.49
N SER A 467 13.29 23.09 30.10
CA SER A 467 13.74 22.98 28.72
C SER A 467 13.16 21.74 28.05
N ILE A 468 13.18 21.70 26.72
CA ILE A 468 12.80 20.50 25.95
C ILE A 468 13.67 19.31 26.40
N ARG A 469 14.98 19.54 26.55
CA ARG A 469 15.94 18.55 27.03
C ARG A 469 15.58 17.94 28.39
N ASP A 470 15.09 18.75 29.34
CA ASP A 470 14.69 18.27 30.68
C ASP A 470 13.51 17.27 30.62
N LEU A 471 12.69 17.37 29.57
CA LEU A 471 11.53 16.52 29.34
C LEU A 471 11.87 15.28 28.52
N THR A 472 12.82 15.38 27.59
CA THR A 472 13.12 14.34 26.58
C THR A 472 14.26 13.42 26.97
N GLN A 473 15.26 13.86 27.74
CA GLN A 473 16.49 13.08 28.00
C GLN A 473 16.24 11.68 28.58
N ASP A 474 15.14 11.51 29.32
CA ASP A 474 14.70 10.25 29.96
C ASP A 474 13.33 9.79 29.43
N ALA A 475 12.93 10.29 28.27
CA ALA A 475 11.66 9.93 27.63
C ALA A 475 11.80 8.68 26.76
N ILE A 476 10.69 7.98 26.51
CA ILE A 476 10.61 7.00 25.43
C ILE A 476 10.27 7.74 24.12
N ALA A 477 11.15 7.66 23.13
CA ALA A 477 10.90 8.19 21.80
C ALA A 477 10.42 7.09 20.86
N HIS A 478 9.20 7.24 20.37
CA HIS A 478 8.76 6.55 19.18
C HIS A 478 9.23 7.34 17.96
N GLY A 479 9.58 6.68 16.88
CA GLY A 479 9.92 7.41 15.66
C GLY A 479 10.28 6.52 14.50
N SER A 480 10.31 7.16 13.34
CA SER A 480 10.81 6.70 12.05
C SER A 480 10.64 7.88 11.07
N HIS A 481 10.60 7.66 9.77
CA HIS A 481 10.48 8.72 8.77
C HIS A 481 9.10 8.82 8.10
N ILE A 482 8.81 9.97 7.47
CA ILE A 482 7.63 10.15 6.61
C ILE A 482 7.99 10.46 5.16
N ASP A 483 9.26 10.79 4.88
CA ASP A 483 9.74 10.88 3.52
C ASP A 483 9.78 9.53 2.84
N THR A 484 9.69 9.54 1.51
CA THR A 484 9.61 8.33 0.70
C THR A 484 10.55 8.42 -0.49
N VAL A 485 10.83 7.29 -1.13
CA VAL A 485 11.25 7.29 -2.54
C VAL A 485 10.12 7.77 -3.47
N ASN A 486 10.42 7.90 -4.77
CA ASN A 486 9.42 8.14 -5.80
C ASN A 486 8.59 6.87 -6.05
N ASP A 487 7.27 7.01 -6.21
CA ASP A 487 6.33 5.89 -6.42
C ASP A 487 6.39 4.83 -5.30
N ALA A 488 6.38 5.32 -4.06
CA ALA A 488 6.58 4.49 -2.87
C ALA A 488 5.32 3.74 -2.43
N GLY A 489 5.53 2.72 -1.59
CA GLY A 489 4.48 2.17 -0.74
C GLY A 489 4.05 3.16 0.35
N LYS A 490 2.97 2.83 1.06
CA LYS A 490 2.40 3.69 2.11
C LYS A 490 2.92 3.42 3.53
N PHE A 491 3.65 2.32 3.74
CA PHE A 491 4.02 1.84 5.08
C PHE A 491 5.45 2.16 5.50
N ASP A 492 6.37 2.22 4.54
CA ASP A 492 7.80 2.47 4.76
C ASP A 492 8.01 3.77 5.57
N GLY A 493 8.71 3.69 6.70
CA GLY A 493 8.82 4.71 7.75
C GLY A 493 7.52 5.10 8.47
N ARG A 494 6.47 5.38 7.70
CA ARG A 494 5.18 5.91 8.14
C ARG A 494 4.48 5.04 9.18
N LEU A 495 4.66 3.72 9.10
CA LEU A 495 4.18 2.78 10.10
C LEU A 495 4.74 3.12 11.50
N GLY A 496 6.04 3.40 11.60
CA GLY A 496 6.72 3.75 12.85
C GLY A 496 6.20 5.04 13.46
N VAL A 497 6.15 6.10 12.65
CA VAL A 497 5.67 7.43 13.08
C VAL A 497 4.22 7.36 13.54
N LEU A 498 3.33 6.80 12.71
CA LEU A 498 1.89 6.85 12.98
C LEU A 498 1.46 5.85 14.06
N SER A 499 2.18 4.75 14.24
CA SER A 499 1.96 3.85 15.38
C SER A 499 2.42 4.45 16.70
N GLY A 500 3.57 5.16 16.69
CA GLY A 500 4.01 5.95 17.84
C GLY A 500 3.01 7.03 18.22
N LEU A 501 2.54 7.80 17.24
CA LEU A 501 1.49 8.79 17.42
C LEU A 501 0.21 8.17 18.00
N ASP A 502 -0.26 7.05 17.44
CA ASP A 502 -1.48 6.39 17.92
C ASP A 502 -1.33 5.82 19.33
N THR A 503 -0.15 5.35 19.69
CA THR A 503 0.16 4.92 21.07
C THR A 503 -0.02 6.09 22.04
N LEU A 504 0.55 7.25 21.74
CA LEU A 504 0.40 8.43 22.60
C LEU A 504 -1.04 8.98 22.61
N HIS A 505 -1.74 8.94 21.47
CA HIS A 505 -3.15 9.31 21.39
C HIS A 505 -4.01 8.37 22.24
N THR A 506 -3.75 7.06 22.20
CA THR A 506 -4.48 6.08 23.03
C THR A 506 -4.30 6.39 24.52
N LEU A 507 -3.09 6.75 24.95
CA LEU A 507 -2.84 7.16 26.34
C LEU A 507 -3.57 8.45 26.71
N HIS A 508 -3.60 9.43 25.80
CA HIS A 508 -4.36 10.67 25.96
C HIS A 508 -5.87 10.40 26.11
N ASP A 509 -6.44 9.56 25.24
CA ASP A 509 -7.85 9.19 25.25
C ASP A 509 -8.24 8.38 26.49
N LEU A 510 -7.39 7.44 26.92
CA LEU A 510 -7.59 6.68 28.15
C LEU A 510 -7.69 7.58 29.38
N LYS A 511 -6.84 8.61 29.46
CA LYS A 511 -6.92 9.61 30.52
C LYS A 511 -8.19 10.45 30.39
N ARG A 512 -8.45 10.99 29.20
CA ARG A 512 -9.55 11.92 28.94
C ARG A 512 -10.93 11.29 29.16
N TYR A 513 -11.16 10.11 28.61
CA TYR A 513 -12.48 9.47 28.60
C TYR A 513 -12.69 8.44 29.72
N PHE A 514 -11.62 7.85 30.26
CA PHE A 514 -11.72 6.78 31.26
C PHE A 514 -10.95 7.05 32.56
N SER A 515 -10.29 8.21 32.68
CA SER A 515 -9.46 8.57 33.83
C SER A 515 -8.35 7.56 34.13
N VAL A 516 -7.92 6.80 33.12
CA VAL A 516 -6.78 5.88 33.21
C VAL A 516 -5.53 6.67 32.85
N ASP A 517 -4.87 7.22 33.87
CA ASP A 517 -3.63 7.96 33.68
C ASP A 517 -2.42 7.02 33.79
N LYS A 518 -1.84 6.65 32.65
CA LYS A 518 -0.56 5.92 32.57
C LYS A 518 0.59 6.83 32.14
N ALA A 519 0.29 7.94 31.47
CA ALA A 519 1.30 8.81 30.89
C ALA A 519 1.86 9.85 31.85
N PHE A 520 1.12 10.24 32.90
CA PHE A 520 1.48 11.37 33.77
C PHE A 520 1.62 11.00 35.25
N VAL A 521 1.53 9.71 35.60
CA VAL A 521 1.75 9.23 36.97
C VAL A 521 3.24 9.22 37.33
N GLY A 522 4.13 9.09 36.33
CA GLY A 522 5.58 9.05 36.49
C GLY A 522 6.32 10.35 36.13
N GLN A 523 7.64 10.34 36.35
CA GLN A 523 8.55 11.44 35.99
C GLN A 523 9.11 11.33 34.56
N ARG A 524 8.84 10.22 33.87
CA ARG A 524 9.24 9.98 32.47
C ARG A 524 8.18 10.56 31.52
N ARG A 525 8.58 10.82 30.27
CA ARG A 525 7.70 11.34 29.21
C ARG A 525 7.77 10.43 27.99
N ALA A 526 6.87 10.67 27.05
CA ALA A 526 6.88 9.99 25.77
C ALA A 526 6.72 11.01 24.65
N LEU A 527 7.43 10.76 23.55
CA LEU A 527 7.37 11.56 22.35
C LEU A 527 7.31 10.68 21.11
N VAL A 528 6.82 11.25 20.02
CA VAL A 528 6.95 10.70 18.67
C VAL A 528 7.77 11.67 17.83
N THR A 529 8.71 11.15 17.06
CA THR A 529 9.52 11.93 16.10
C THR A 529 9.31 11.39 14.69
N ALA A 530 8.95 12.27 13.77
CA ALA A 530 9.06 12.02 12.34
C ALA A 530 10.40 12.59 11.87
N TYR A 531 11.37 11.71 11.65
CA TYR A 531 12.68 12.09 11.13
C TYR A 531 12.58 12.48 9.65
N ILE A 532 13.43 13.41 9.24
CA ILE A 532 13.52 13.86 7.85
C ILE A 532 14.74 13.25 7.13
N GLY A 533 14.49 12.79 5.90
CA GLY A 533 15.54 12.49 4.94
C GLY A 533 16.19 11.13 5.13
N GLU A 534 15.53 10.19 5.80
CA GLU A 534 16.02 8.82 5.99
C GLU A 534 16.33 8.16 4.64
N GLU A 535 15.48 8.41 3.62
CA GLU A 535 15.58 7.84 2.27
C GLU A 535 16.73 8.42 1.43
N MET A 536 17.53 9.33 2.00
CA MET A 536 18.76 9.86 1.42
C MET A 536 18.58 10.53 0.04
N THR A 537 17.46 11.22 -0.16
CA THR A 537 17.23 12.00 -1.39
C THR A 537 18.15 13.22 -1.50
N PHE A 538 18.64 13.72 -0.37
CA PHE A 538 19.72 14.70 -0.26
C PHE A 538 20.99 14.01 0.23
N THR A 539 22.14 14.43 -0.31
CA THR A 539 23.46 13.90 0.04
C THR A 539 24.47 15.02 0.24
N GLY A 540 25.47 14.80 1.07
CA GLY A 540 26.55 15.76 1.34
C GLY A 540 27.26 15.50 2.67
N ASN A 541 28.54 15.88 2.76
CA ASN A 541 29.33 15.91 4.00
C ASN A 541 29.33 14.61 4.85
N GLN A 542 29.25 13.42 4.23
CA GLN A 542 29.19 12.12 4.94
C GLN A 542 28.02 12.02 5.94
N VAL A 543 26.96 12.82 5.76
CA VAL A 543 25.77 12.76 6.60
C VAL A 543 24.84 11.67 6.08
N SER A 544 24.47 10.74 6.95
CA SER A 544 23.48 9.68 6.69
C SER A 544 22.29 9.84 7.62
N MET A 545 21.09 9.74 7.06
CA MET A 545 19.81 9.95 7.74
C MET A 545 19.85 11.29 8.50
N PRO A 546 19.90 12.43 7.78
CA PRO A 546 20.24 13.75 8.34
C PRO A 546 19.40 14.14 9.55
N GLY A 547 18.11 13.81 9.55
CA GLY A 547 17.21 14.04 10.69
C GLY A 547 17.70 13.38 11.98
N SER A 548 17.86 12.06 11.98
CA SER A 548 18.33 11.31 13.15
C SER A 548 19.81 11.57 13.47
N ALA A 549 20.66 11.84 12.47
CA ALA A 549 22.05 12.23 12.67
C ALA A 549 22.19 13.55 13.44
N ALA A 550 21.32 14.54 13.16
CA ALA A 550 21.32 15.81 13.87
C ALA A 550 20.90 15.65 15.34
N ILE A 551 19.86 14.85 15.60
CA ILE A 551 19.42 14.52 16.97
C ILE A 551 20.51 13.74 17.73
N ALA A 552 21.15 12.78 17.06
CA ALA A 552 22.29 12.05 17.60
C ALA A 552 23.56 12.90 17.74
N GLY A 553 23.58 14.16 17.29
CA GLY A 553 24.76 15.03 17.33
C GLY A 553 25.92 14.58 16.43
N ARG A 554 25.65 13.72 15.43
CA ARG A 554 26.64 13.32 14.40
C ARG A 554 26.74 14.31 13.26
N ALA A 555 25.70 15.10 13.04
CA ALA A 555 25.68 16.17 12.05
C ALA A 555 25.22 17.47 12.72
N THR A 556 25.86 18.59 12.40
CA THR A 556 25.34 19.90 12.80
C THR A 556 24.22 20.33 11.83
N PRO A 557 23.28 21.20 12.25
CA PRO A 557 22.29 21.76 11.34
C PRO A 557 22.92 22.37 10.08
N GLU A 558 24.06 23.07 10.21
CA GLU A 558 24.76 23.68 9.09
C GLU A 558 25.29 22.66 8.08
N GLN A 559 25.76 21.50 8.55
CA GLN A 559 26.19 20.41 7.66
C GLN A 559 25.01 19.85 6.86
N VAL A 560 23.85 19.66 7.52
CA VAL A 560 22.62 19.20 6.87
C VAL A 560 22.10 20.23 5.87
N HIS A 561 22.09 21.51 6.25
CA HIS A 561 21.66 22.63 5.42
C HIS A 561 22.44 22.73 4.10
N GLY A 562 23.72 22.35 4.11
CA GLY A 562 24.59 22.34 2.93
C GLY A 562 24.43 21.14 2.01
N MET A 563 23.59 20.16 2.32
CA MET A 563 23.36 18.99 1.48
C MET A 563 22.62 19.36 0.19
N THR A 564 22.82 18.57 -0.87
CA THR A 564 22.18 18.78 -2.18
C THR A 564 21.53 17.50 -2.70
N ASN A 565 20.48 17.64 -3.49
CA ASN A 565 19.81 16.51 -4.14
C ASN A 565 20.28 16.32 -5.60
N ALA A 566 19.81 15.26 -6.26
CA ALA A 566 20.18 14.95 -7.65
C ALA A 566 19.80 16.04 -8.68
N GLN A 567 18.90 16.97 -8.35
CA GLN A 567 18.53 18.11 -9.19
C GLN A 567 19.38 19.37 -8.89
N GLY A 568 20.32 19.30 -7.94
CA GLY A 568 21.15 20.42 -7.52
C GLY A 568 20.46 21.38 -6.54
N HIS A 569 19.29 21.03 -6.00
CA HIS A 569 18.64 21.85 -4.97
C HIS A 569 19.41 21.74 -3.64
N VAL A 570 19.50 22.86 -2.92
CA VAL A 570 20.12 22.93 -1.59
C VAL A 570 19.09 22.67 -0.50
N PHE A 571 19.43 21.83 0.47
CA PHE A 571 18.53 21.41 1.57
C PHE A 571 17.95 22.61 2.31
N LYS A 572 18.81 23.58 2.70
CA LYS A 572 18.39 24.79 3.41
C LYS A 572 17.27 25.56 2.72
N GLU A 573 17.39 25.75 1.40
CA GLU A 573 16.43 26.54 0.63
C GLU A 573 15.06 25.87 0.61
N LYS A 574 15.05 24.54 0.43
CA LYS A 574 13.81 23.75 0.44
C LYS A 574 13.20 23.65 1.84
N LEU A 575 14.03 23.55 2.88
CA LEU A 575 13.58 23.58 4.27
C LEU A 575 12.92 24.91 4.62
N VAL A 576 13.53 26.04 4.24
CA VAL A 576 12.91 27.37 4.44
C VAL A 576 11.58 27.46 3.70
N GLY A 577 11.48 26.94 2.46
CA GLY A 577 10.20 26.86 1.74
C GLY A 577 9.12 26.08 2.49
N MET A 578 9.46 24.90 3.01
CA MET A 578 8.53 24.12 3.85
C MET A 578 8.12 24.90 5.11
N LEU A 579 9.05 25.55 5.81
CA LEU A 579 8.76 26.34 7.00
C LEU A 579 7.86 27.55 6.70
N THR A 580 8.01 28.18 5.53
CA THR A 580 7.11 29.24 5.07
C THR A 580 5.69 28.71 4.88
N ASP A 581 5.51 27.53 4.29
CA ASP A 581 4.19 26.88 4.15
C ASP A 581 3.61 26.55 5.53
N LEU A 582 4.41 26.00 6.46
CA LEU A 582 3.97 25.75 7.85
C LEU A 582 3.55 27.04 8.55
N LYS A 583 4.28 28.13 8.37
CA LYS A 583 3.93 29.45 8.94
C LYS A 583 2.59 29.94 8.41
N GLN A 584 2.31 29.82 7.12
CA GLN A 584 1.03 30.21 6.54
C GLN A 584 -0.14 29.41 7.12
N GLU A 585 0.04 28.11 7.29
CA GLU A 585 -0.96 27.22 7.89
C GLU A 585 -1.16 27.52 9.39
N GLN A 586 -0.08 27.83 10.12
CA GLN A 586 -0.16 28.28 11.51
C GLN A 586 -0.91 29.62 11.65
N GLN A 587 -0.78 30.54 10.68
CA GLN A 587 -1.54 31.81 10.68
C GLN A 587 -3.03 31.63 10.43
N GLN A 588 -3.41 30.54 9.75
CA GLN A 588 -4.79 30.19 9.45
C GLN A 588 -5.43 29.32 10.54
N ASP A 589 -4.71 29.07 11.65
CA ASP A 589 -5.11 28.16 12.73
C ASP A 589 -5.40 26.72 12.25
N SER A 590 -4.88 26.32 11.08
CA SER A 590 -5.07 24.97 10.52
C SER A 590 -4.12 23.94 11.13
N ILE A 591 -3.03 24.40 11.74
CA ILE A 591 -2.07 23.62 12.52
C ILE A 591 -1.65 24.38 13.78
N GLN A 592 -1.17 23.66 14.79
CA GLN A 592 -0.61 24.25 16.02
C GLN A 592 0.81 23.74 16.25
N LEU A 593 1.75 24.67 16.31
CA LEU A 593 3.14 24.44 16.69
C LEU A 593 3.46 25.20 17.97
N PHE A 594 4.32 24.63 18.81
CA PHE A 594 4.90 25.34 19.95
C PHE A 594 5.93 26.38 19.49
N ASN A 595 6.62 26.12 18.37
CA ASN A 595 7.44 27.12 17.69
C ASN A 595 6.56 28.28 17.21
N ASP A 596 6.95 29.52 17.52
CA ASP A 596 6.29 30.70 16.98
C ASP A 596 6.97 31.11 15.66
N LEU A 597 6.54 30.51 14.55
CA LEU A 597 7.05 30.86 13.22
C LEU A 597 6.56 32.26 12.79
N ASN A 598 5.49 32.79 13.41
CA ASN A 598 4.93 34.10 13.10
C ASN A 598 5.77 35.25 13.66
N ALA A 599 6.54 34.99 14.71
CA ALA A 599 7.47 35.96 15.29
C ALA A 599 8.71 36.25 14.42
N CYS A 600 8.93 35.50 13.34
CA CYS A 600 10.12 35.63 12.49
C CYS A 600 9.76 35.95 11.02
N ASP A 601 10.60 36.76 10.38
CA ASP A 601 10.59 36.93 8.92
C ASP A 601 11.06 35.64 8.22
N ASP A 602 10.70 35.47 6.95
CA ASP A 602 10.93 34.23 6.19
C ASP A 602 12.42 33.87 6.09
N SER A 603 13.32 34.86 6.06
CA SER A 603 14.77 34.66 6.05
C SER A 603 15.34 34.12 7.37
N ASP A 604 14.57 34.21 8.47
CA ASP A 604 14.98 33.93 9.83
C ASP A 604 14.21 32.77 10.49
N LEU A 605 13.35 32.05 9.75
CA LEU A 605 12.49 30.97 10.27
C LEU A 605 13.26 29.88 11.03
N LEU A 606 14.49 29.58 10.62
CA LEU A 606 15.35 28.61 11.29
C LEU A 606 15.70 29.02 12.74
N LYS A 607 15.62 30.32 13.08
CA LYS A 607 15.85 30.80 14.45
C LYS A 607 14.67 30.51 15.39
N ALA A 608 13.46 30.37 14.85
CA ALA A 608 12.27 29.99 15.60
C ALA A 608 12.18 28.47 15.86
N CYS A 609 12.95 27.67 15.10
CA CYS A 609 12.98 26.21 15.22
C CYS A 609 13.83 25.76 16.43
N SER A 610 13.47 24.63 17.02
CA SER A 610 14.15 24.05 18.18
C SER A 610 15.49 23.40 17.80
N GLU A 611 16.39 23.20 18.78
CA GLU A 611 17.64 22.46 18.53
C GLU A 611 17.35 20.95 18.41
N PRO A 612 17.85 20.25 17.37
CA PRO A 612 17.62 18.82 17.21
C PRO A 612 18.09 17.98 18.42
N GLN A 613 19.23 18.37 19.00
CA GLN A 613 19.81 17.63 20.13
C GLN A 613 18.99 17.73 21.42
N ASP A 614 18.07 18.70 21.53
CA ASP A 614 17.17 18.80 22.67
C ASP A 614 16.12 17.68 22.70
N PHE A 615 15.92 16.96 21.59
CA PHE A 615 14.99 15.82 21.50
C PHE A 615 15.66 14.45 21.65
N TYR A 616 16.98 14.41 21.91
CA TYR A 616 17.70 13.15 22.06
C TYR A 616 17.28 12.39 23.33
N THR A 617 17.03 11.09 23.17
CA THR A 617 16.89 10.12 24.26
C THR A 617 17.56 8.81 23.87
N PRO A 618 18.18 8.07 24.81
CA PRO A 618 18.68 6.72 24.53
C PRO A 618 17.58 5.66 24.43
N ASN A 619 16.33 5.98 24.81
CA ASN A 619 15.22 5.03 24.88
C ASN A 619 14.32 5.17 23.63
N THR A 620 14.69 4.52 22.54
CA THR A 620 13.91 4.55 21.29
C THR A 620 13.14 3.27 21.05
N TYR A 621 11.97 3.42 20.43
CA TYR A 621 11.13 2.34 19.96
C TYR A 621 10.65 2.67 18.54
N GLU A 622 11.30 2.06 17.56
CA GLU A 622 10.94 2.16 16.15
C GLU A 622 10.16 0.92 15.71
N ARG A 623 9.10 1.13 14.93
CA ARG A 623 8.40 0.08 14.19
C ARG A 623 8.63 0.31 12.71
N HIS A 624 8.85 -0.78 11.98
CA HIS A 624 9.10 -0.70 10.56
C HIS A 624 8.58 -1.95 9.85
N ILE A 625 8.31 -1.84 8.56
CA ILE A 625 8.12 -3.05 7.74
C ILE A 625 9.48 -3.68 7.42
N GLU A 626 9.50 -4.98 7.19
CA GLU A 626 10.74 -5.73 6.91
C GLU A 626 11.45 -5.24 5.64
N GLN A 627 10.69 -4.78 4.64
CA GLN A 627 11.11 -4.48 3.27
C GLN A 627 11.68 -5.71 2.51
N GLY A 628 11.55 -6.90 3.10
CA GLY A 628 11.98 -8.19 2.58
C GLY A 628 10.95 -9.30 2.84
N PRO A 629 11.26 -10.56 2.46
CA PRO A 629 10.33 -11.70 2.55
C PRO A 629 10.62 -12.67 3.72
N ILE A 630 11.55 -12.38 4.63
CA ILE A 630 12.03 -13.30 5.68
C ILE A 630 10.91 -13.63 6.67
N LEU A 631 10.20 -12.62 7.16
CA LEU A 631 9.13 -12.78 8.15
C LEU A 631 7.93 -13.52 7.55
N ASP A 632 7.59 -13.19 6.31
CA ASP A 632 6.51 -13.85 5.56
C ASP A 632 6.78 -15.34 5.36
N ARG A 633 7.99 -15.69 4.89
CA ARG A 633 8.41 -17.10 4.74
C ARG A 633 8.51 -17.86 6.06
N ALA A 634 8.90 -17.17 7.13
CA ALA A 634 8.95 -17.75 8.46
C ALA A 634 7.55 -17.93 9.09
N GLY A 635 6.50 -17.34 8.49
CA GLY A 635 5.16 -17.32 9.06
C GLY A 635 5.09 -16.54 10.38
N VAL A 636 5.95 -15.54 10.55
CA VAL A 636 6.06 -14.74 11.77
C VAL A 636 5.52 -13.33 11.52
N PRO A 637 4.56 -12.83 12.32
CA PRO A 637 3.95 -11.51 12.07
C PRO A 637 4.91 -10.36 12.35
N THR A 638 5.79 -10.51 13.35
CA THR A 638 6.73 -9.48 13.77
C THR A 638 7.97 -10.06 14.43
N ALA A 639 9.11 -9.38 14.30
CA ALA A 639 10.38 -9.77 14.89
C ALA A 639 11.10 -8.59 15.55
N LEU A 640 11.77 -8.86 16.67
CA LEU A 640 12.65 -7.91 17.33
C LEU A 640 14.05 -7.94 16.69
N VAL A 641 14.53 -6.80 16.21
CA VAL A 641 15.85 -6.68 15.57
C VAL A 641 16.95 -6.63 16.63
N ALA A 642 17.82 -7.63 16.64
CA ALA A 642 18.96 -7.65 17.56
C ALA A 642 20.13 -6.79 17.06
N THR A 643 20.33 -6.70 15.74
CA THR A 643 21.44 -5.99 15.11
C THR A 643 21.00 -5.33 13.81
N ILE A 644 21.47 -4.12 13.57
CA ILE A 644 21.36 -3.45 12.26
C ILE A 644 22.71 -3.53 11.58
N MET A 645 22.72 -3.98 10.31
CA MET A 645 23.95 -4.07 9.52
C MET A 645 24.58 -2.69 9.33
N GLY A 646 25.90 -2.64 9.36
CA GLY A 646 26.64 -1.47 8.94
C GLY A 646 26.51 -1.28 7.45
N ILE A 647 26.75 -0.06 6.97
CA ILE A 647 26.69 0.30 5.55
C ILE A 647 27.98 0.97 5.13
N HIS A 648 28.43 0.66 3.92
CA HIS A 648 29.51 1.34 3.22
C HIS A 648 29.05 1.58 1.78
N GLN A 649 28.86 2.86 1.42
CA GLN A 649 28.54 3.25 0.05
C GLN A 649 29.71 4.00 -0.56
N GLU A 650 30.05 3.64 -1.80
CA GLU A 650 31.23 4.16 -2.48
C GLU A 650 30.98 4.33 -3.98
N ASP A 651 31.49 5.43 -4.54
CA ASP A 651 31.50 5.68 -5.98
C ASP A 651 32.86 5.33 -6.56
N PHE A 652 32.83 4.65 -7.70
CA PHE A 652 33.97 4.30 -8.52
C PHE A 652 33.85 5.09 -9.84
N LEU A 653 34.75 6.05 -10.06
CA LEU A 653 34.85 6.78 -11.32
C LEU A 653 35.90 6.10 -12.18
N ILE A 654 35.44 5.44 -13.24
CA ILE A 654 36.25 4.60 -14.12
C ILE A 654 36.54 5.39 -15.39
N GLU A 655 37.81 5.59 -15.71
CA GLU A 655 38.27 6.33 -16.90
C GLU A 655 39.11 5.46 -17.83
N GLY A 656 38.79 5.46 -19.12
CA GLY A 656 39.52 4.76 -20.17
C GLY A 656 38.63 4.27 -21.31
N GLU A 657 39.22 3.74 -22.39
CA GLU A 657 38.46 3.25 -23.55
C GLU A 657 37.52 2.07 -23.23
N LYS A 658 37.80 1.36 -22.14
CA LYS A 658 37.10 0.14 -21.69
C LYS A 658 36.23 0.40 -20.45
N ALA A 659 35.91 1.66 -20.13
CA ALA A 659 35.25 2.02 -18.87
C ALA A 659 33.91 1.29 -18.63
N GLU A 660 33.01 1.22 -19.62
CA GLU A 660 31.74 0.49 -19.48
C GLU A 660 31.93 -1.01 -19.29
N MET A 661 32.86 -1.61 -20.03
CA MET A 661 33.21 -3.03 -19.85
C MET A 661 33.77 -3.28 -18.45
N ALA A 662 34.69 -2.42 -17.99
CA ALA A 662 35.28 -2.53 -16.66
C ALA A 662 34.23 -2.40 -15.55
N ALA A 663 33.28 -1.47 -15.69
CA ALA A 663 32.18 -1.29 -14.73
C ALA A 663 31.36 -2.58 -14.56
N LEU A 664 30.92 -3.19 -15.67
CA LEU A 664 30.10 -4.40 -15.60
C LEU A 664 30.86 -5.63 -15.09
N LEU A 665 32.16 -5.74 -15.42
CA LEU A 665 33.02 -6.80 -14.89
C LEU A 665 33.30 -6.62 -13.39
N LEU A 666 33.45 -5.36 -12.95
CA LEU A 666 33.65 -5.03 -11.54
C LEU A 666 32.39 -5.33 -10.71
N ASP A 667 31.20 -5.02 -11.23
CA ASP A 667 29.92 -5.42 -10.64
C ASP A 667 29.85 -6.93 -10.41
N HIS A 668 30.24 -7.72 -11.42
CA HIS A 668 30.33 -9.17 -11.27
C HIS A 668 31.30 -9.59 -10.15
N GLN A 669 32.48 -9.00 -10.06
CA GLN A 669 33.48 -9.35 -9.03
C GLN A 669 33.03 -8.98 -7.62
N PHE A 670 32.47 -7.79 -7.43
CA PHE A 670 31.96 -7.35 -6.13
C PHE A 670 30.95 -8.31 -5.54
N ARG A 671 30.12 -8.93 -6.37
CA ARG A 671 29.09 -9.85 -5.89
C ARG A 671 29.61 -11.23 -5.57
N ARG A 672 30.70 -11.66 -6.22
CA ARG A 672 31.41 -12.88 -5.86
C ARG A 672 32.01 -12.83 -4.46
N ILE A 673 32.22 -11.64 -3.90
CA ILE A 673 32.67 -11.48 -2.50
C ILE A 673 31.71 -12.21 -1.54
N THR A 674 30.40 -12.16 -1.80
CA THR A 674 29.38 -12.85 -0.99
C THR A 674 29.40 -14.39 -1.13
N GLU A 675 30.10 -14.93 -2.13
CA GLU A 675 30.29 -16.38 -2.29
C GLU A 675 31.34 -16.93 -1.30
N HIS A 676 32.13 -16.06 -0.65
CA HIS A 676 33.10 -16.46 0.36
C HIS A 676 32.44 -16.70 1.73
N GLU A 677 32.85 -17.76 2.42
CA GLU A 677 32.32 -18.14 3.74
C GLU A 677 32.42 -17.02 4.80
N LYS A 678 33.44 -16.16 4.70
CA LYS A 678 33.66 -15.04 5.64
C LYS A 678 32.80 -13.80 5.35
N ALA A 679 32.03 -13.81 4.28
CA ALA A 679 31.17 -12.71 3.82
C ALA A 679 29.79 -13.22 3.38
N SER A 680 29.39 -14.41 3.84
CA SER A 680 28.12 -15.04 3.43
C SER A 680 26.88 -14.26 3.89
N ASP A 681 27.01 -13.50 4.98
CA ASP A 681 25.94 -12.67 5.53
C ASP A 681 26.01 -11.22 5.03
N ALA A 682 27.07 -10.87 4.29
CA ALA A 682 27.21 -9.57 3.66
C ALA A 682 26.24 -9.40 2.49
N ARG A 683 25.73 -8.18 2.33
CA ARG A 683 24.82 -7.81 1.25
C ARG A 683 25.54 -6.80 0.36
N ILE A 684 25.74 -7.15 -0.90
CA ILE A 684 26.45 -6.31 -1.87
C ILE A 684 25.56 -6.02 -3.07
N THR A 685 25.41 -4.74 -3.41
CA THR A 685 24.65 -4.29 -4.57
C THR A 685 25.42 -3.23 -5.34
N VAL A 686 25.35 -3.30 -6.66
CA VAL A 686 25.72 -2.19 -7.54
C VAL A 686 24.44 -1.57 -8.08
N GLY A 687 24.15 -0.34 -7.66
CA GLY A 687 22.86 0.31 -7.94
C GLY A 687 22.85 1.18 -9.19
N ILE A 688 24.00 1.73 -9.58
CA ILE A 688 24.11 2.67 -10.71
C ILE A 688 25.37 2.35 -11.52
N ILE A 689 25.20 2.21 -12.83
CA ILE A 689 26.26 2.23 -13.84
C ILE A 689 25.87 3.29 -14.86
N GLU A 690 26.58 4.41 -14.88
CA GLU A 690 26.21 5.59 -15.68
C GLU A 690 27.42 6.15 -16.44
N GLY A 691 27.30 6.28 -17.76
CA GLY A 691 28.27 6.95 -18.60
C GLY A 691 28.26 8.47 -18.41
N GLN A 692 29.44 9.08 -18.38
CA GLN A 692 29.62 10.53 -18.22
C GLN A 692 30.34 11.13 -19.43
N GLY A 693 29.90 12.32 -19.86
CA GLY A 693 30.48 13.06 -20.98
C GLY A 693 29.95 12.60 -22.35
N GLU A 694 30.73 12.88 -23.40
CA GLU A 694 30.40 12.46 -24.77
C GLU A 694 30.73 10.98 -24.98
N ASP A 695 29.81 10.26 -25.62
CA ASP A 695 29.97 8.87 -25.99
C ASP A 695 30.67 8.73 -27.35
N LYS A 696 31.45 7.65 -27.50
CA LYS A 696 32.08 7.28 -28.78
C LYS A 696 31.17 6.28 -29.51
N CYS A 697 30.51 6.74 -30.57
CA CYS A 697 29.74 5.87 -31.45
C CYS A 697 30.67 5.05 -32.36
N SER A 698 30.51 3.72 -32.36
CA SER A 698 31.17 2.81 -33.30
C SER A 698 30.12 2.16 -34.20
N GLU A 699 30.10 2.52 -35.48
CA GLU A 699 29.19 1.95 -36.50
C GLU A 699 29.80 0.72 -37.18
N ASN A 700 31.12 0.57 -37.12
CA ASN A 700 31.83 -0.52 -37.77
C ASN A 700 31.88 -1.80 -36.90
N ILE A 701 30.71 -2.43 -36.72
CA ILE A 701 30.51 -3.54 -35.79
C ILE A 701 29.84 -4.76 -36.43
N TYR A 702 30.31 -5.97 -36.11
CA TYR A 702 29.62 -7.21 -36.47
C TYR A 702 30.25 -8.48 -35.84
N PRO A 703 29.47 -9.43 -35.31
CA PRO A 703 28.06 -9.31 -34.96
C PRO A 703 27.91 -8.34 -33.78
N ALA A 704 26.76 -7.70 -33.69
CA ALA A 704 26.42 -6.80 -32.59
C ALA A 704 25.00 -7.12 -32.14
N LEU A 705 24.87 -7.52 -30.88
CA LEU A 705 23.62 -7.98 -30.27
C LEU A 705 23.36 -7.18 -29.01
N ARG A 706 22.13 -6.64 -28.91
CA ARG A 706 21.61 -6.06 -27.69
C ARG A 706 20.80 -7.10 -26.94
N TRP A 707 21.13 -7.25 -25.66
CA TRP A 707 20.52 -8.19 -24.74
C TRP A 707 19.66 -7.42 -23.74
N THR A 708 18.44 -7.89 -23.52
CA THR A 708 17.57 -7.40 -22.44
C THR A 708 17.21 -8.57 -21.53
N LEU A 709 17.65 -8.47 -20.28
CA LEU A 709 17.42 -9.47 -19.25
C LEU A 709 16.55 -8.87 -18.14
N ASP A 710 15.46 -9.54 -17.79
CA ASP A 710 14.60 -9.15 -16.68
C ASP A 710 14.81 -10.06 -15.48
N GLY A 711 14.85 -9.43 -14.31
CA GLY A 711 14.93 -10.07 -13.01
C GLY A 711 13.80 -9.61 -12.10
N GLU A 712 14.11 -9.38 -10.82
CA GLU A 712 13.16 -8.92 -9.82
C GLU A 712 13.72 -7.73 -9.06
N MET A 713 13.00 -6.61 -9.16
CA MET A 713 13.33 -5.38 -8.44
C MET A 713 12.98 -5.55 -6.95
N ASN A 714 13.93 -5.27 -6.07
CA ASN A 714 13.80 -5.44 -4.62
C ASN A 714 14.71 -4.47 -3.85
N HIS A 715 14.50 -4.31 -2.54
CA HIS A 715 15.38 -3.50 -1.69
C HIS A 715 16.73 -4.23 -1.48
N ALA A 716 17.83 -3.58 -1.84
CA ALA A 716 19.21 -4.09 -1.74
C ALA A 716 19.55 -4.51 -0.31
N GLY A 717 19.30 -3.62 0.65
CA GLY A 717 19.50 -3.87 2.06
C GLY A 717 18.70 -5.04 2.60
N ALA A 718 17.37 -5.02 2.51
CA ALA A 718 16.50 -6.04 3.12
C ALA A 718 16.54 -7.43 2.45
N THR A 719 16.86 -7.53 1.16
CA THR A 719 16.82 -8.82 0.43
C THR A 719 18.16 -9.55 0.51
N PRO A 720 18.23 -10.76 1.12
CA PRO A 720 19.45 -11.57 1.17
C PRO A 720 19.99 -11.87 -0.24
N THR A 721 21.31 -11.90 -0.42
CA THR A 721 21.93 -12.07 -1.74
C THR A 721 21.47 -13.35 -2.45
N LEU A 722 21.30 -14.45 -1.70
CA LEU A 722 20.82 -15.74 -2.22
C LEU A 722 19.39 -15.72 -2.78
N ASP A 723 18.59 -14.73 -2.38
CA ASP A 723 17.18 -14.58 -2.80
C ASP A 723 17.01 -13.68 -4.03
N ARG A 724 18.08 -13.03 -4.48
CA ARG A 724 17.99 -12.01 -5.53
C ARG A 724 17.92 -12.63 -6.92
N LYS A 725 17.05 -12.06 -7.75
CA LYS A 725 17.05 -12.25 -9.21
C LYS A 725 17.60 -10.99 -9.86
N ASP A 726 18.89 -10.74 -9.69
CA ASP A 726 19.52 -9.49 -10.10
C ASP A 726 20.08 -9.60 -11.54
N PRO A 727 19.48 -8.88 -12.51
CA PRO A 727 19.88 -8.95 -13.90
C PRO A 727 21.26 -8.32 -14.17
N GLY A 728 21.76 -7.42 -13.30
CA GLY A 728 23.09 -6.83 -13.43
C GLY A 728 24.21 -7.89 -13.34
N ILE A 729 24.07 -8.83 -12.40
CA ILE A 729 24.97 -9.99 -12.25
C ILE A 729 24.96 -10.85 -13.51
N ALA A 730 23.76 -11.14 -14.00
CA ALA A 730 23.55 -11.95 -15.19
C ALA A 730 24.21 -11.30 -16.42
N ALA A 731 24.11 -9.97 -16.56
CA ALA A 731 24.82 -9.23 -17.60
C ALA A 731 26.34 -9.30 -17.43
N GLY A 732 26.87 -9.14 -16.22
CA GLY A 732 28.31 -9.30 -15.95
C GLY A 732 28.85 -10.70 -16.25
N ARG A 733 28.10 -11.74 -15.90
CA ARG A 733 28.40 -13.13 -16.24
C ARG A 733 28.37 -13.36 -17.76
N LEU A 734 27.34 -12.87 -18.44
CA LEU A 734 27.21 -12.99 -19.90
C LEU A 734 28.32 -12.21 -20.63
N ALA A 735 28.68 -11.02 -20.15
CA ALA A 735 29.81 -10.24 -20.62
C ALA A 735 31.14 -10.98 -20.47
N ARG A 736 31.41 -11.56 -19.29
CA ARG A 736 32.59 -12.41 -19.06
C ARG A 736 32.61 -13.62 -19.99
N TYR A 737 31.47 -14.27 -20.19
CA TYR A 737 31.34 -15.43 -21.07
C TYR A 737 31.59 -15.06 -22.55
N PHE A 738 31.11 -13.89 -23.00
CA PHE A 738 31.43 -13.35 -24.33
C PHE A 738 32.93 -13.07 -24.52
N LEU A 739 33.59 -12.48 -23.51
CA LEU A 739 35.04 -12.22 -23.57
C LEU A 739 35.84 -13.53 -23.61
N ASN A 740 35.46 -14.53 -22.81
CA ASN A 740 36.09 -15.85 -22.83
C ASN A 740 35.90 -16.51 -24.19
N TRP A 741 34.69 -16.50 -24.75
CA TRP A 741 34.44 -16.98 -26.11
C TRP A 741 35.34 -16.29 -27.13
N PHE A 742 35.50 -14.96 -27.10
CA PHE A 742 36.37 -14.27 -28.05
C PHE A 742 37.82 -14.76 -27.96
N ASN A 743 38.32 -14.92 -26.73
CA ASN A 743 39.67 -15.41 -26.46
C ASN A 743 39.86 -16.87 -26.90
N GLU A 744 38.88 -17.73 -26.67
CA GLU A 744 38.92 -19.18 -26.91
C GLU A 744 38.46 -19.60 -28.31
N SER A 745 37.77 -18.72 -29.05
CA SER A 745 37.19 -19.01 -30.36
C SER A 745 38.24 -19.41 -31.41
N ASP A 746 37.78 -20.15 -32.43
CA ASP A 746 38.57 -20.53 -33.61
C ASP A 746 38.79 -19.37 -34.61
N LEU A 747 38.59 -18.11 -34.19
CA LEU A 747 38.95 -16.94 -35.01
C LEU A 747 40.46 -16.95 -35.30
N SER A 748 40.82 -16.61 -36.54
CA SER A 748 42.23 -16.56 -36.94
C SER A 748 43.02 -15.55 -36.10
N ALA A 749 44.33 -15.78 -35.94
CA ALA A 749 45.20 -14.85 -35.20
C ALA A 749 45.17 -13.43 -35.78
N GLU A 750 45.04 -13.30 -37.10
CA GLU A 750 44.87 -12.01 -37.77
C GLU A 750 43.53 -11.35 -37.43
N ALA A 751 42.44 -12.12 -37.41
CA ALA A 751 41.13 -11.62 -36.99
C ALA A 751 41.15 -11.11 -35.53
N LYS A 752 41.78 -11.84 -34.61
CA LYS A 752 41.91 -11.43 -33.19
C LYS A 752 42.77 -10.18 -32.99
N GLN A 753 43.65 -9.84 -33.93
CA GLN A 753 44.42 -8.58 -33.91
C GLN A 753 43.64 -7.39 -34.49
N LYS A 754 42.69 -7.64 -35.40
CA LYS A 754 41.91 -6.60 -36.09
C LYS A 754 40.54 -6.35 -35.46
N LEU A 755 40.03 -7.30 -34.71
CA LEU A 755 38.77 -7.21 -33.98
C LEU A 755 39.03 -6.91 -32.50
N ARG A 756 38.19 -6.08 -31.92
CA ARG A 756 38.12 -5.86 -30.47
C ARG A 756 36.72 -6.19 -29.96
N PRO A 757 36.56 -6.97 -28.87
CA PRO A 757 35.27 -7.12 -28.23
C PRO A 757 34.87 -5.80 -27.56
N ALA A 758 33.60 -5.44 -27.66
CA ALA A 758 33.00 -4.28 -27.00
C ALA A 758 31.75 -4.70 -26.23
N ILE A 759 31.68 -4.19 -25.00
CA ILE A 759 30.52 -4.24 -24.12
C ILE A 759 30.14 -2.79 -23.87
N ALA A 760 28.94 -2.38 -24.28
CA ALA A 760 28.56 -0.98 -24.43
C ALA A 760 27.06 -0.77 -24.24
N ASN A 761 26.62 0.49 -24.14
CA ASN A 761 25.21 0.87 -23.95
C ASN A 761 24.56 0.20 -22.73
N ILE A 762 25.27 0.15 -21.61
CA ILE A 762 24.75 -0.48 -20.39
C ILE A 762 23.67 0.41 -19.79
N ARG A 763 22.49 -0.15 -19.53
CA ARG A 763 21.40 0.51 -18.82
C ARG A 763 20.77 -0.44 -17.82
N LEU A 764 20.89 -0.11 -16.54
CA LEU A 764 20.13 -0.72 -15.45
C LEU A 764 18.82 0.05 -15.25
N THR A 765 17.72 -0.64 -14.96
CA THR A 765 16.41 -0.03 -14.70
C THR A 765 15.89 -0.47 -13.32
N PRO A 766 15.53 0.45 -12.40
CA PRO A 766 15.43 1.90 -12.59
C PRO A 766 16.79 2.63 -12.73
N GLY A 767 17.88 2.09 -12.18
CA GLY A 767 19.24 2.63 -12.38
C GLY A 767 19.50 4.01 -11.76
N THR A 768 18.63 4.44 -10.83
CA THR A 768 18.65 5.79 -10.24
C THR A 768 18.98 5.80 -8.75
N ASN A 769 18.96 4.66 -8.06
CA ASN A 769 19.14 4.56 -6.62
C ASN A 769 20.14 3.44 -6.27
N ARG A 770 21.03 3.69 -5.30
CA ARG A 770 22.04 2.76 -4.77
C ARG A 770 21.40 1.58 -4.02
N ASN A 771 20.24 1.81 -3.41
CA ASN A 771 19.58 0.86 -2.50
C ASN A 771 18.58 -0.08 -3.20
N VAL A 772 18.52 -0.10 -4.53
CA VAL A 772 17.54 -0.88 -5.30
C VAL A 772 18.25 -1.88 -6.19
N ILE A 773 17.86 -3.15 -6.08
CA ILE A 773 18.24 -4.20 -7.03
C ILE A 773 17.53 -3.90 -8.36
N PRO A 774 18.25 -3.80 -9.49
CA PRO A 774 17.61 -3.49 -10.77
C PRO A 774 16.62 -4.58 -11.18
N GLY A 775 15.48 -4.20 -11.75
CA GLY A 775 14.50 -5.14 -12.29
C GLY A 775 14.81 -5.59 -13.73
N SER A 776 15.62 -4.81 -14.46
CA SER A 776 16.01 -5.12 -15.83
C SER A 776 17.38 -4.52 -16.16
N VAL A 777 18.10 -5.16 -17.07
CA VAL A 777 19.33 -4.64 -17.69
C VAL A 777 19.23 -4.75 -19.21
N SER A 778 19.71 -3.72 -19.90
CA SER A 778 19.98 -3.74 -21.34
C SER A 778 21.45 -3.44 -21.59
N PHE A 779 22.11 -4.22 -22.42
CA PHE A 779 23.50 -3.94 -22.84
C PHE A 779 23.80 -4.56 -24.20
N THR A 780 24.85 -4.08 -24.86
CA THR A 780 25.28 -4.52 -26.19
C THR A 780 26.60 -5.29 -26.11
N THR A 781 26.67 -6.46 -26.73
CA THR A 781 27.93 -7.17 -27.04
C THR A 781 28.21 -7.04 -28.54
N ALA A 782 29.41 -6.59 -28.91
CA ALA A 782 29.80 -6.43 -30.31
C ALA A 782 31.26 -6.77 -30.56
N LEU A 783 31.59 -7.15 -31.78
CA LEU A 783 32.97 -7.11 -32.28
C LEU A 783 33.15 -5.86 -33.15
N VAL A 784 34.11 -5.02 -32.79
CA VAL A 784 34.42 -3.73 -33.43
C VAL A 784 35.74 -3.81 -34.18
N SER A 785 35.92 -2.96 -35.19
CA SER A 785 37.20 -2.80 -35.91
C SER A 785 37.37 -1.35 -36.33
N ASP A 786 38.59 -0.83 -36.24
CA ASP A 786 38.89 0.57 -36.56
C ASP A 786 39.32 0.79 -38.03
N HIS A 787 39.37 -0.28 -38.86
CA HIS A 787 39.89 -0.21 -40.23
C HIS A 787 38.96 -0.83 -41.29
N GLU A 788 38.51 -2.08 -41.09
CA GLU A 788 37.70 -2.83 -42.05
C GLU A 788 36.46 -3.43 -41.39
N HIS A 789 35.39 -3.68 -42.15
CA HIS A 789 34.15 -4.19 -41.57
C HIS A 789 34.31 -5.57 -40.92
N PRO A 790 33.90 -5.78 -39.65
CA PRO A 790 34.15 -7.05 -38.94
C PRO A 790 33.60 -8.31 -39.64
N ARG A 791 32.56 -8.18 -40.48
CA ARG A 791 32.08 -9.25 -41.39
C ARG A 791 33.16 -9.92 -42.23
N LYS A 792 34.24 -9.21 -42.58
CA LYS A 792 35.37 -9.78 -43.34
C LYS A 792 36.12 -10.84 -42.53
N TRP A 793 36.15 -10.68 -41.21
CA TRP A 793 36.93 -11.47 -40.27
C TRP A 793 36.09 -12.51 -39.54
N VAL A 794 34.79 -12.29 -39.40
CA VAL A 794 33.86 -13.21 -38.71
C VAL A 794 33.17 -14.12 -39.72
N THR A 795 33.52 -15.41 -39.68
CA THR A 795 32.87 -16.44 -40.51
C THR A 795 31.42 -16.66 -40.09
N ARG A 796 30.61 -17.21 -41.01
CA ARG A 796 29.23 -17.61 -40.68
C ARG A 796 29.18 -18.62 -39.52
N ALA A 797 30.08 -19.60 -39.51
CA ALA A 797 30.18 -20.59 -38.45
C ALA A 797 30.50 -19.95 -37.10
N ALA A 798 31.48 -19.03 -37.04
CA ALA A 798 31.83 -18.33 -35.80
C ALA A 798 30.67 -17.46 -35.27
N ARG A 799 29.87 -16.85 -36.16
CA ARG A 799 28.66 -16.11 -35.75
C ARG A 799 27.57 -17.03 -35.20
N GLU A 800 27.31 -18.15 -35.87
CA GLU A 800 26.31 -19.12 -35.43
C GLU A 800 26.72 -19.73 -34.08
N ASP A 801 28.01 -20.07 -33.93
CA ASP A 801 28.61 -20.55 -32.68
C ASP A 801 28.48 -19.53 -31.53
N LEU A 802 28.84 -18.26 -31.77
CA LEU A 802 28.65 -17.19 -30.78
C LEU A 802 27.20 -17.10 -30.30
N THR A 803 26.27 -17.08 -31.26
CA THR A 803 24.83 -16.90 -30.95
C THR A 803 24.33 -18.10 -30.14
N GLN A 804 24.62 -19.32 -30.57
CA GLN A 804 24.23 -20.55 -29.87
C GLN A 804 24.86 -20.67 -28.48
N THR A 805 26.13 -20.26 -28.35
CA THR A 805 26.86 -20.31 -27.09
C THR A 805 26.27 -19.34 -26.07
N LEU A 806 26.03 -18.09 -26.47
CA LEU A 806 25.45 -17.08 -25.57
C LEU A 806 23.98 -17.40 -25.23
N GLU A 807 23.14 -17.74 -26.21
CA GLU A 807 21.74 -18.12 -25.95
C GLU A 807 21.65 -19.41 -25.10
N GLY A 808 22.51 -20.38 -25.39
CA GLY A 808 22.61 -21.63 -24.63
C GLY A 808 23.02 -21.40 -23.18
N TYR A 809 23.93 -20.47 -22.91
CA TYR A 809 24.30 -20.08 -21.54
C TYR A 809 23.13 -19.42 -20.81
N VAL A 810 22.41 -18.50 -21.46
CA VAL A 810 21.26 -17.82 -20.85
C VAL A 810 20.15 -18.83 -20.51
N ILE A 811 19.78 -19.72 -21.44
CA ILE A 811 18.72 -20.71 -21.22
C ILE A 811 19.16 -21.83 -20.26
N GLY A 812 20.40 -22.31 -20.42
CA GLY A 812 20.93 -23.47 -19.70
C GLY A 812 21.41 -23.17 -18.28
N THR A 813 21.83 -21.93 -18.02
CA THR A 813 22.42 -21.52 -16.74
C THR A 813 21.59 -20.45 -16.05
N LEU A 814 21.35 -19.30 -16.70
CA LEU A 814 20.72 -18.13 -16.06
C LEU A 814 19.19 -18.30 -15.89
N GLY A 815 18.54 -19.02 -16.83
CA GLY A 815 17.08 -19.19 -16.88
C GLY A 815 16.51 -20.37 -16.09
N ARG A 816 17.33 -21.24 -15.48
CA ARG A 816 16.84 -22.36 -14.67
C ARG A 816 16.27 -21.85 -13.34
N ARG A 817 15.07 -22.33 -12.96
CA ARG A 817 14.48 -22.14 -11.63
C ARG A 817 15.03 -23.20 -10.69
N VAL A 818 15.54 -22.82 -9.53
CA VAL A 818 15.81 -23.73 -8.41
C VAL A 818 15.20 -23.13 -7.15
N GLU A 819 14.74 -24.00 -6.23
CA GLU A 819 13.96 -23.63 -5.04
C GLU A 819 14.71 -22.71 -4.05
N THR A 820 16.04 -22.65 -4.13
CA THR A 820 16.91 -21.71 -3.39
C THR A 820 18.19 -21.44 -4.17
N GLY A 821 18.56 -20.17 -4.40
CA GLY A 821 19.90 -19.80 -4.87
C GLY A 821 20.21 -19.96 -6.38
N GLY A 822 19.41 -19.35 -7.26
CA GLY A 822 19.87 -18.87 -8.59
C GLY A 822 18.98 -19.23 -9.79
N GLU A 823 18.78 -18.38 -10.80
CA GLU A 823 18.77 -16.89 -10.86
C GLU A 823 17.40 -16.37 -11.37
N GLY A 824 16.53 -17.24 -11.89
CA GLY A 824 15.17 -16.87 -12.32
C GLY A 824 15.11 -15.72 -13.34
N ILE A 825 16.23 -15.42 -14.02
CA ILE A 825 16.36 -14.32 -14.97
C ILE A 825 15.72 -14.73 -16.29
N ARG A 826 14.88 -13.84 -16.82
CA ARG A 826 14.20 -14.06 -18.09
C ARG A 826 14.93 -13.32 -19.21
N LEU A 827 15.28 -14.05 -20.28
CA LEU A 827 15.67 -13.42 -21.53
C LEU A 827 14.42 -12.82 -22.18
N CYS A 828 14.39 -11.50 -22.29
CA CYS A 828 13.22 -10.79 -22.81
C CYS A 828 13.37 -10.43 -24.27
N ARG A 829 14.58 -10.01 -24.66
CA ARG A 829 14.87 -9.62 -26.05
C ARG A 829 16.34 -9.83 -26.38
N VAL A 830 16.58 -10.31 -27.60
CA VAL A 830 17.88 -10.28 -28.28
C VAL A 830 17.66 -9.64 -29.64
N GLU A 831 18.35 -8.55 -29.93
CA GLU A 831 18.20 -7.85 -31.20
C GLU A 831 19.53 -7.45 -31.83
N PRO A 832 19.69 -7.60 -33.16
CA PRO A 832 20.86 -7.08 -33.84
C PRO A 832 20.83 -5.55 -33.86
N VAL A 833 21.98 -4.92 -33.64
CA VAL A 833 22.15 -3.46 -33.70
C VAL A 833 23.21 -3.07 -34.73
N SER A 834 23.14 -1.84 -35.24
CA SER A 834 24.07 -1.33 -36.27
C SER A 834 25.13 -0.37 -35.73
N TYR A 835 25.06 0.00 -34.45
CA TYR A 835 26.05 0.83 -33.78
C TYR A 835 26.12 0.46 -32.29
N CYS A 836 27.23 0.79 -31.64
CA CYS A 836 27.38 0.74 -30.20
C CYS A 836 28.03 2.04 -29.72
N ASN A 837 27.53 2.59 -28.61
CA ASN A 837 28.10 3.79 -28.02
C ASN A 837 28.81 3.44 -26.74
N SER A 838 30.08 3.81 -26.64
CA SER A 838 30.91 3.56 -25.48
C SER A 838 31.31 4.86 -24.78
N TYR A 839 31.09 4.96 -23.48
CA TYR A 839 31.57 6.10 -22.69
C TYR A 839 33.02 5.90 -22.24
N HIS A 840 33.81 6.99 -22.28
CA HIS A 840 35.19 7.00 -21.78
C HIS A 840 35.29 7.18 -20.27
N ARG A 841 34.21 7.66 -19.64
CA ARG A 841 34.11 7.80 -18.19
C ARG A 841 32.79 7.19 -17.74
N VAL A 842 32.85 6.35 -16.70
CA VAL A 842 31.68 5.67 -16.14
C VAL A 842 31.71 5.79 -14.63
N ARG A 843 30.57 6.17 -14.03
CA ARG A 843 30.34 6.07 -12.59
C ARG A 843 29.70 4.73 -12.28
N LEU A 844 30.32 3.96 -11.40
CA LEU A 844 29.75 2.78 -10.78
C LEU A 844 29.57 3.02 -9.29
N THR A 845 28.44 2.58 -8.71
CA THR A 845 28.18 2.75 -7.27
C THR A 845 28.08 1.40 -6.57
N LEU A 846 28.63 1.32 -5.36
CA LEU A 846 28.57 0.14 -4.49
C LEU A 846 27.77 0.47 -3.23
N ASP A 847 26.90 -0.45 -2.82
CA ASP A 847 26.30 -0.54 -1.49
C ASP A 847 26.73 -1.86 -0.87
N LEU A 848 27.54 -1.80 0.19
CA LEU A 848 28.03 -2.93 0.96
C LEU A 848 27.43 -2.86 2.37
N ARG A 849 26.81 -3.96 2.82
CA ARG A 849 26.28 -4.08 4.17
C ARG A 849 26.81 -5.31 4.86
N CYS A 850 27.23 -5.15 6.11
CA CYS A 850 27.84 -6.23 6.92
C CYS A 850 27.27 -6.24 8.34
N ALA A 851 27.09 -7.41 8.93
CA ALA A 851 26.56 -7.54 10.29
C ALA A 851 27.64 -7.33 11.36
N SER A 852 28.93 -7.38 10.99
CA SER A 852 30.07 -7.18 11.90
C SER A 852 31.18 -6.34 11.28
N GLU A 853 31.98 -5.68 12.12
CA GLU A 853 33.15 -4.91 11.66
C GLU A 853 34.23 -5.79 11.01
N SER A 854 34.40 -7.03 11.50
CA SER A 854 35.36 -7.98 10.92
C SER A 854 34.97 -8.39 9.51
N GLU A 855 33.68 -8.64 9.27
CA GLU A 855 33.15 -8.96 7.95
C GLU A 855 33.27 -7.74 7.01
N ASN A 856 32.93 -6.54 7.50
CA ASN A 856 33.07 -5.31 6.72
C ASN A 856 34.52 -5.10 6.25
N ARG A 857 35.50 -5.26 7.15
CA ARG A 857 36.91 -5.12 6.79
C ARG A 857 37.33 -6.11 5.72
N HIS A 858 36.94 -7.38 5.86
CA HIS A 858 37.23 -8.40 4.87
C HIS A 858 36.63 -8.07 3.50
N CYS A 859 35.36 -7.65 3.45
CA CYS A 859 34.71 -7.27 2.20
C CYS A 859 35.41 -6.08 1.52
N LEU A 860 35.82 -5.07 2.29
CA LEU A 860 36.54 -3.91 1.75
C LEU A 860 37.93 -4.25 1.20
N ASP A 861 38.62 -5.21 1.82
CA ASP A 861 39.89 -5.74 1.31
C ASP A 861 39.68 -6.44 -0.05
N GLU A 862 38.63 -7.27 -0.18
CA GLU A 862 38.26 -7.94 -1.43
C GLU A 862 37.79 -6.97 -2.52
N VAL A 863 37.02 -5.93 -2.17
CA VAL A 863 36.65 -4.83 -3.08
C VAL A 863 37.91 -4.17 -3.64
N THR A 864 38.90 -3.92 -2.78
CA THR A 864 40.17 -3.30 -3.18
C THR A 864 40.96 -4.22 -4.12
N ALA A 865 40.99 -5.53 -3.85
CA ALA A 865 41.64 -6.51 -4.72
C ALA A 865 40.95 -6.61 -6.10
N ALA A 866 39.61 -6.61 -6.13
CA ALA A 866 38.82 -6.64 -7.36
C ALA A 866 39.07 -5.41 -8.24
N VAL A 867 39.15 -4.21 -7.65
CA VAL A 867 39.48 -2.97 -8.36
C VAL A 867 40.85 -3.08 -9.03
N GLN A 868 41.88 -3.49 -8.27
CA GLN A 868 43.24 -3.64 -8.80
C GLN A 868 43.32 -4.67 -9.94
N GLN A 869 42.57 -5.77 -9.83
CA GLN A 869 42.51 -6.78 -10.88
C GLN A 869 41.88 -6.22 -12.16
N ILE A 870 40.78 -5.47 -12.06
CA ILE A 870 40.10 -4.90 -13.23
C ILE A 870 40.94 -3.81 -13.90
N GLU A 871 41.64 -2.97 -13.12
CA GLU A 871 42.60 -1.99 -13.67
C GLU A 871 43.68 -2.69 -14.50
N GLN A 872 44.25 -3.79 -13.98
CA GLN A 872 45.28 -4.56 -14.70
C GLN A 872 44.73 -5.26 -15.96
N GLU A 873 43.52 -5.83 -15.89
CA GLU A 873 42.91 -6.57 -16.99
C GLU A 873 42.47 -5.65 -18.14
N THR A 874 41.95 -4.47 -17.81
CA THR A 874 41.30 -3.58 -18.79
C THR A 874 42.13 -2.36 -19.16
N GLY A 875 43.10 -1.96 -18.33
CA GLY A 875 43.94 -0.78 -18.54
C GLY A 875 43.23 0.55 -18.26
N VAL A 876 42.11 0.52 -17.54
CA VAL A 876 41.40 1.71 -17.06
C VAL A 876 41.99 2.23 -15.74
N THR A 877 41.68 3.47 -15.39
CA THR A 877 41.97 4.05 -14.06
C THR A 877 40.68 4.13 -13.26
N ILE A 878 40.70 3.79 -11.96
CA ILE A 878 39.51 3.82 -11.10
C ILE A 878 39.75 4.72 -9.87
N GLU A 879 39.04 5.85 -9.79
CA GLU A 879 39.00 6.70 -8.60
C GLU A 879 37.87 6.29 -7.65
N ARG A 880 38.10 6.42 -6.34
CA ARG A 880 37.22 5.94 -5.28
C ARG A 880 36.74 7.09 -4.39
N HIS A 881 35.42 7.19 -4.17
CA HIS A 881 34.82 8.23 -3.32
C HIS A 881 33.78 7.63 -2.37
N VAL A 882 34.15 7.48 -1.10
CA VAL A 882 33.22 7.03 -0.05
C VAL A 882 32.14 8.09 0.16
N GLN A 883 30.89 7.67 -0.02
CA GLN A 883 29.70 8.51 0.15
C GLN A 883 29.15 8.37 1.56
N GLN A 884 29.17 7.14 2.10
CA GLN A 884 28.57 6.82 3.39
C GLN A 884 29.34 5.70 4.08
N GLN A 885 29.48 5.80 5.40
CA GLN A 885 30.06 4.74 6.22
C GLN A 885 29.43 4.77 7.62
N LEU A 886 28.75 3.68 8.00
CA LEU A 886 28.28 3.45 9.38
C LEU A 886 28.66 2.04 9.81
N PRO A 887 29.20 1.84 11.02
CA PRO A 887 29.46 0.51 11.55
C PRO A 887 28.14 -0.21 11.90
N PRO A 888 28.15 -1.54 12.04
CA PRO A 888 26.99 -2.29 12.52
C PRO A 888 26.69 -1.98 13.99
N PHE A 889 25.40 -1.95 14.35
CA PHE A 889 24.95 -1.59 15.70
C PHE A 889 24.11 -2.70 16.32
N GLY A 890 24.50 -3.15 17.51
CA GLY A 890 23.74 -4.11 18.31
C GLY A 890 22.70 -3.40 19.18
N LEU A 891 21.42 -3.49 18.82
CA LEU A 891 20.32 -2.87 19.55
C LEU A 891 20.08 -3.50 20.91
N ALA A 892 20.31 -4.81 21.03
CA ALA A 892 20.28 -5.53 22.30
C ALA A 892 21.25 -4.91 23.32
N ARG A 893 22.40 -4.42 22.86
CA ARG A 893 23.39 -3.77 23.75
C ARG A 893 23.03 -2.33 24.09
N SER A 894 22.36 -1.60 23.19
CA SER A 894 21.95 -0.22 23.46
C SER A 894 20.59 -0.13 24.17
N GLY A 895 19.89 -1.25 24.40
CA GLY A 895 18.59 -1.30 25.06
C GLY A 895 17.43 -0.70 24.22
N GLN A 896 17.64 -0.46 22.94
CA GLN A 896 16.68 0.17 22.02
C GLN A 896 15.86 -0.88 21.27
N VAL A 897 14.64 -0.51 20.88
CA VAL A 897 13.74 -1.42 20.15
C VAL A 897 13.62 -0.97 18.70
N LEU A 898 13.86 -1.91 17.80
CA LEU A 898 13.43 -1.85 16.42
C LEU A 898 12.60 -3.11 16.15
N LEU A 899 11.30 -2.92 15.97
CA LEU A 899 10.34 -3.98 15.74
C LEU A 899 10.00 -4.03 14.25
N MET A 900 10.28 -5.16 13.61
CA MET A 900 9.97 -5.40 12.20
C MET A 900 8.63 -6.11 12.07
N GLU A 901 7.79 -5.63 11.18
CA GLU A 901 6.55 -6.28 10.74
C GLU A 901 6.71 -6.81 9.33
N ARG A 902 5.89 -7.80 8.96
CA ARG A 902 5.88 -8.31 7.59
C ARG A 902 5.70 -7.19 6.57
N SER A 903 6.35 -7.35 5.42
CA SER A 903 6.22 -6.40 4.31
C SER A 903 4.80 -6.38 3.76
N TYR A 904 4.24 -5.18 3.59
CA TYR A 904 2.91 -4.97 3.05
C TYR A 904 3.01 -4.32 1.65
N GLY A 905 3.23 -5.13 0.61
CA GLY A 905 3.30 -4.69 -0.79
C GLY A 905 4.40 -5.38 -1.61
N GLY A 906 4.24 -5.43 -2.94
CA GLY A 906 5.17 -6.08 -3.87
C GLY A 906 4.65 -7.41 -4.43
N SER A 907 5.55 -8.32 -4.84
CA SER A 907 5.20 -9.67 -5.32
C SER A 907 4.56 -10.56 -4.24
N HIS A 908 4.59 -10.11 -2.98
CA HIS A 908 4.09 -10.79 -1.79
C HIS A 908 3.24 -9.76 -1.04
N ASN A 909 1.93 -9.94 -1.05
CA ASN A 909 1.00 -9.01 -0.41
C ASN A 909 0.17 -9.85 0.59
N PRO A 910 0.42 -9.76 1.90
CA PRO A 910 -0.45 -10.41 2.86
C PRO A 910 -1.84 -9.82 2.72
N GLN A 911 -2.88 -10.61 2.97
CA GLN A 911 -4.22 -10.08 2.78
C GLN A 911 -4.50 -8.98 3.81
N GLU A 912 -5.48 -8.11 3.50
CA GLU A 912 -5.81 -6.96 4.34
C GLU A 912 -6.09 -7.35 5.80
N THR A 913 -6.74 -8.50 6.04
CA THR A 913 -7.03 -9.00 7.40
C THR A 913 -5.78 -9.37 8.17
N GLU A 914 -4.83 -10.03 7.52
CA GLU A 914 -3.57 -10.45 8.11
C GLU A 914 -2.69 -9.25 8.46
N MET A 915 -2.55 -8.31 7.53
CA MET A 915 -1.87 -7.04 7.78
C MET A 915 -2.51 -6.26 8.94
N LEU A 916 -3.85 -6.19 9.02
CA LEU A 916 -4.51 -5.52 10.14
C LEU A 916 -4.24 -6.22 11.48
N ALA A 917 -4.16 -7.56 11.48
CA ALA A 917 -3.83 -8.34 12.68
C ALA A 917 -2.40 -8.07 13.14
N ASP A 918 -1.46 -7.96 12.20
CA ASP A 918 -0.05 -7.70 12.49
C ASP A 918 0.16 -6.28 13.00
N ILE A 919 -0.45 -5.27 12.34
CA ILE A 919 -0.46 -3.88 12.83
C ILE A 919 -1.01 -3.82 14.25
N LEU A 920 -2.09 -4.56 14.54
CA LEU A 920 -2.71 -4.60 15.86
C LEU A 920 -1.79 -5.26 16.91
N ARG A 921 -1.13 -6.38 16.59
CA ARG A 921 -0.16 -7.02 17.49
C ARG A 921 1.01 -6.08 17.80
N GLY A 922 1.56 -5.44 16.78
CA GLY A 922 2.60 -4.43 16.94
C GLY A 922 2.14 -3.26 17.82
N SER A 923 0.88 -2.81 17.67
CA SER A 923 0.32 -1.72 18.49
C SER A 923 0.09 -2.12 19.94
N VAL A 924 -0.33 -3.36 20.20
CA VAL A 924 -0.47 -3.88 21.57
C VAL A 924 0.89 -4.01 22.25
N LEU A 925 1.91 -4.55 21.55
CA LEU A 925 3.29 -4.64 22.05
C LEU A 925 3.86 -3.26 22.37
N GLN A 926 3.75 -2.32 21.43
CA GLN A 926 4.26 -0.96 21.60
C GLN A 926 3.58 -0.24 22.77
N LEU A 927 2.24 -0.35 22.90
CA LEU A 927 1.50 0.25 23.99
C LEU A 927 1.88 -0.37 25.35
N ASP A 928 2.07 -1.69 25.43
CA ASP A 928 2.49 -2.38 26.66
C ASP A 928 3.88 -1.93 27.10
N ALA A 929 4.86 -1.92 26.18
CA ALA A 929 6.21 -1.44 26.42
C ALA A 929 6.25 0.03 26.87
N THR A 930 5.47 0.90 26.22
CA THR A 930 5.35 2.32 26.62
C THR A 930 4.72 2.45 28.00
N CYS A 931 3.64 1.72 28.29
CA CYS A 931 3.02 1.73 29.63
C CYS A 931 3.98 1.23 30.71
N HIS A 932 4.74 0.18 30.42
CA HIS A 932 5.75 -0.35 31.33
C HIS A 932 6.83 0.70 31.61
N PHE A 933 7.43 1.28 30.57
CA PHE A 933 8.48 2.29 30.69
C PHE A 933 8.03 3.52 31.50
N LEU A 934 6.82 4.03 31.22
CA LEU A 934 6.26 5.21 31.91
C LEU A 934 5.92 4.96 33.39
N ALA A 935 5.72 3.69 33.78
CA ALA A 935 5.49 3.33 35.17
C ALA A 935 6.76 3.32 36.03
N GLN A 936 7.95 3.28 35.41
CA GLN A 936 9.23 3.25 36.12
C GLN A 936 9.68 4.64 36.60
N GLN A 937 10.55 4.68 37.62
CA GLN A 937 11.09 5.92 38.17
C GLN A 937 12.27 6.45 37.34
N ARG A 938 12.60 7.73 37.48
CA ARG A 938 13.84 8.28 36.89
C ARG A 938 15.05 7.63 37.57
N GLY A 939 16.03 7.19 36.76
CA GLY A 939 17.24 6.52 37.23
C GLY A 939 17.21 5.00 37.21
N ASP A 940 16.03 4.37 37.03
CA ASP A 940 15.95 2.93 36.79
C ASP A 940 16.66 2.58 35.47
N SER A 941 17.58 1.60 35.52
CA SER A 941 18.19 1.01 34.32
C SER A 941 17.14 0.14 33.63
N ILE A 942 16.70 0.56 32.45
CA ILE A 942 15.67 -0.13 31.67
C ILE A 942 16.25 -0.41 30.29
N SER A 943 16.23 -1.67 29.90
CA SER A 943 16.40 -2.08 28.52
C SER A 943 15.01 -2.28 27.93
N LEU A 944 14.59 -1.39 27.02
CA LEU A 944 13.34 -1.60 26.27
C LEU A 944 13.43 -2.88 25.44
N PHE A 945 14.63 -3.17 24.92
CA PHE A 945 14.91 -4.40 24.19
C PHE A 945 14.60 -5.64 25.03
N ASP A 946 15.17 -5.74 26.24
CA ASP A 946 14.99 -6.94 27.08
C ASP A 946 13.53 -7.12 27.50
N TYR A 947 12.81 -6.02 27.78
CA TYR A 947 11.39 -6.10 28.10
C TYR A 947 10.55 -6.59 26.92
N VAL A 948 10.78 -6.04 25.71
CA VAL A 948 10.05 -6.45 24.52
C VAL A 948 10.37 -7.90 24.15
N ASP A 949 11.62 -8.32 24.31
CA ASP A 949 12.02 -9.71 24.13
C ASP A 949 11.30 -10.61 25.15
N GLU A 950 11.22 -10.23 26.43
CA GLU A 950 10.52 -11.03 27.45
C GLU A 950 9.02 -11.23 27.13
N ILE A 951 8.32 -10.20 26.67
CA ILE A 951 6.86 -10.25 26.44
C ILE A 951 6.47 -10.79 25.06
N MET A 952 7.42 -10.95 24.15
CA MET A 952 7.15 -11.46 22.81
C MET A 952 6.81 -12.96 22.87
N PRO A 953 5.78 -13.45 22.15
CA PRO A 953 5.45 -14.87 22.13
C PRO A 953 6.62 -15.75 21.68
N GLU A 954 6.89 -16.84 22.42
CA GLU A 954 7.98 -17.80 22.16
C GLU A 954 7.94 -18.38 20.74
N GLN A 955 6.72 -18.59 20.21
CA GLN A 955 6.50 -19.00 18.82
C GLN A 955 7.13 -18.03 17.81
N TRP A 956 7.12 -16.71 18.04
CA TRP A 956 7.71 -15.74 17.12
C TRP A 956 9.24 -15.70 17.26
N GLN A 957 9.74 -15.83 18.49
CA GLN A 957 11.18 -15.79 18.79
C GLN A 957 11.93 -17.02 18.31
N SER A 958 11.36 -18.22 18.50
CA SER A 958 12.02 -19.50 18.16
C SER A 958 12.31 -19.65 16.67
N HIS A 959 11.54 -18.98 15.80
CA HIS A 959 11.77 -18.96 14.35
C HIS A 959 12.85 -17.96 13.91
N LEU A 960 13.19 -16.96 14.74
CA LEU A 960 14.01 -15.79 14.32
C LEU A 960 14.97 -15.28 15.42
N SER A 961 15.44 -16.15 16.32
CA SER A 961 16.33 -15.73 17.40
C SER A 961 17.60 -15.10 16.81
N ARG A 962 17.72 -13.77 16.87
CA ARG A 962 18.76 -12.89 16.26
C ARG A 962 18.46 -12.37 14.85
N TYR A 963 17.23 -11.92 14.62
CA TYR A 963 16.90 -11.18 13.41
C TYR A 963 17.83 -9.95 13.24
N THR A 964 18.46 -9.87 12.06
CA THR A 964 19.39 -8.80 11.69
C THR A 964 18.80 -7.99 10.55
N SER A 965 18.56 -6.71 10.79
CA SER A 965 18.05 -5.82 9.75
C SER A 965 19.17 -5.45 8.78
N GLY A 966 18.95 -5.74 7.50
CA GLY A 966 19.81 -5.26 6.42
C GLY A 966 19.43 -3.88 5.90
N ALA A 967 18.26 -3.34 6.29
CA ALA A 967 17.89 -1.95 6.04
C ALA A 967 18.48 -1.02 7.13
N LEU A 968 18.78 0.23 6.76
CA LEU A 968 19.09 1.27 7.73
C LEU A 968 17.77 1.78 8.32
N HIS A 969 17.88 2.32 9.53
CA HIS A 969 16.76 2.87 10.29
C HIS A 969 17.28 4.04 11.10
N ASP A 970 16.43 5.02 11.38
CA ASP A 970 16.82 6.21 12.14
C ASP A 970 17.38 5.85 13.53
N THR A 971 16.89 4.76 14.13
CA THR A 971 17.40 4.21 15.39
C THR A 971 18.90 3.89 15.33
N CYS A 972 19.50 3.63 14.16
CA CYS A 972 20.94 3.43 14.01
C CYS A 972 21.73 4.59 14.60
N ASN A 973 21.32 5.82 14.26
CA ASN A 973 22.04 7.00 14.69
C ASN A 973 21.93 7.18 16.22
N ILE A 974 20.79 6.84 16.79
CA ILE A 974 20.55 6.96 18.23
C ILE A 974 21.32 5.87 19.00
N ALA A 975 21.24 4.60 18.57
CA ALA A 975 21.96 3.46 19.14
C ALA A 975 23.47 3.70 19.22
N ALA A 976 23.99 4.25 18.13
CA ALA A 976 25.40 4.53 18.01
C ALA A 976 25.86 5.65 18.97
N ARG A 977 25.03 6.66 19.27
CA ARG A 977 25.38 7.67 20.30
C ARG A 977 25.31 7.06 21.71
N ALA A 978 24.31 6.21 21.97
CA ALA A 978 24.18 5.51 23.24
C ALA A 978 25.43 4.68 23.56
N GLN A 979 25.93 3.88 22.61
CA GLN A 979 27.11 3.02 22.82
C GLN A 979 28.42 3.78 23.12
N HIS A 980 28.62 4.97 22.54
CA HIS A 980 29.81 5.78 22.85
C HIS A 980 29.77 6.38 24.26
N SER A 981 28.58 6.49 24.86
CA SER A 981 28.38 7.05 26.21
C SER A 981 28.91 6.10 27.29
N ASP A 982 28.82 4.78 27.09
CA ASP A 982 29.25 3.75 28.06
C ASP A 982 30.78 3.53 28.08
N THR A 983 31.50 4.11 27.11
CA THR A 983 32.97 4.06 26.99
C THR A 983 33.69 5.27 27.59
N ILE A 984 32.97 6.26 28.11
CA ILE A 984 33.49 7.46 28.82
C ILE A 984 33.08 7.37 30.28
#